data_AF-A0A847H1H8-F1
#
_entry.id   AF-A0A847H1H8-F1
#
_cell.length_a   1.000
_cell.length_b   1.000
_cell.length_c   1.000
_cell.angle_alpha   90.00
_cell.angle_beta   90.00
_cell.angle_gamma   90.00
#
_symmetry.space_group_name_H-M   'P 1'
#
loop_
_entity.id
_entity.type
_entity.pdbx_description
1 polymer ?
#
loop_
_entity_poly.entity_id
_entity_poly.type
_entity_poly.pdbx_seq_one_letter_code
_entity_poly.pdbx_strand_id
1 'polypeptide(L)'
;MPQWSRAEAAEVAMDEAKLARAREYALTGGGSGYITRHGRLVMAWGDPRARYDLKSTTKSFGSIALGLAIKDGKLRLEDKARRHHSTLGVPPEENAQSGWLDEITILHLASQTAGFEKPGGYTKLLFRPGTQWDYSDSGPNWLAECITLAYRRDLDEWMYERVFTPLGIQRSDLTWRKNSYRPATIEGVARREFGAGIHANVDAMARIGYLMLREGQWNGREILTRQYARLAPQTPSGHEKLPVRVAENHNHAAPHYGLLWWNNADRTLRDVPADAYWSWGLYDSLIVVIPSLDVVVARAGKSWKRDQGADHYAVLKPFLTPLVQSVHGLPSPVIKEIVWAPSETIVRRAQGSDNWPLTWADDDWLYTAYGDGNGFEPRLKEKLSLGLARVRGDPPEVVAENVRAPSLEQKGDGARGKKASGLLMVDGVLYLWARNAGNAQLAWSADRGARWTWADWKLTTSFGCPTFLNFGRNYEGARDEFVYVYSQDADSAYQRADRMVLARAPQDRLREQAAWEFFQRLDGPRQPVWTKDVTRRGAVLTSPGRCYRSSVSYNAGVRRYLWVQTGLGEDTRFSGGLAVYDAPEPWGPWTTVFASDAWDVGPGETASFPTRWISPDGCTLYLVFSGEDCFSVRRATLKLQ
;
A
#
# COMPACT_ATOMS: atom_id res chain seq x y z
N MET A 1 -30.62 12.75 -5.14
CA MET A 1 -29.48 11.85 -5.40
C MET A 1 -28.67 11.73 -4.13
N PRO A 2 -28.13 10.55 -3.75
CA PRO A 2 -27.62 10.39 -2.41
C PRO A 2 -26.41 11.30 -2.22
N GLN A 3 -26.59 12.23 -1.30
CA GLN A 3 -25.53 13.01 -0.69
C GLN A 3 -24.52 12.04 -0.08
N TRP A 4 -23.23 12.40 -0.06
CA TRP A 4 -22.24 11.61 0.68
C TRP A 4 -22.74 11.38 2.10
N SER A 5 -22.76 10.12 2.54
CA SER A 5 -22.88 9.83 3.97
C SER A 5 -21.68 10.46 4.66
N ARG A 6 -21.90 11.24 5.71
CA ARG A 6 -20.83 11.86 6.50
C ARG A 6 -20.28 10.88 7.52
N ALA A 7 -19.03 11.07 7.92
CA ALA A 7 -18.43 10.38 9.06
C ALA A 7 -17.55 11.36 9.83
N GLU A 8 -17.51 11.23 11.15
CA GLU A 8 -16.46 11.87 11.94
C GLU A 8 -15.11 11.19 11.67
N ALA A 9 -14.01 11.92 11.86
CA ALA A 9 -12.67 11.40 11.59
C ALA A 9 -12.42 10.08 12.33
N ALA A 10 -12.77 10.01 13.62
CA ALA A 10 -12.62 8.82 14.44
C ALA A 10 -13.43 7.60 13.94
N GLU A 11 -14.64 7.81 13.40
CA GLU A 11 -15.49 6.72 12.88
C GLU A 11 -14.87 5.98 11.70
N VAL A 12 -14.01 6.67 10.96
CA VAL A 12 -13.24 6.11 9.84
C VAL A 12 -11.77 6.00 10.18
N ALA A 13 -11.40 5.92 11.46
CA ALA A 13 -10.03 5.76 11.94
C ALA A 13 -9.03 6.80 11.38
N MET A 14 -9.44 8.06 11.34
CA MET A 14 -8.61 9.20 10.98
C MET A 14 -8.36 10.12 12.18
N ASP A 15 -7.14 10.63 12.31
CA ASP A 15 -6.76 11.65 13.29
C ASP A 15 -7.25 13.03 12.84
N GLU A 16 -8.14 13.63 13.63
CA GLU A 16 -8.76 14.91 13.32
C GLU A 16 -7.76 16.08 13.30
N ALA A 17 -6.76 16.08 14.19
CA ALA A 17 -5.77 17.16 14.26
C ALA A 17 -4.87 17.17 13.03
N LYS A 18 -4.48 15.99 12.53
CA LYS A 18 -3.72 15.86 11.28
C LYS A 18 -4.57 16.24 10.06
N LEU A 19 -5.85 15.88 10.04
CA LEU A 19 -6.77 16.35 9.01
C LEU A 19 -6.91 17.87 9.01
N ALA A 20 -7.03 18.48 10.20
CA ALA A 20 -7.08 19.93 10.36
C ALA A 20 -5.80 20.60 9.82
N ARG A 21 -4.61 20.05 10.10
CA ARG A 21 -3.34 20.53 9.52
C ARG A 21 -3.32 20.48 8.00
N ALA A 22 -3.80 19.39 7.39
CA ALA A 22 -3.92 19.28 5.93
C ALA A 22 -4.87 20.35 5.37
N ARG A 23 -6.04 20.57 6.01
CA ARG A 23 -7.01 21.60 5.63
C ARG A 23 -6.42 23.01 5.76
N GLU A 24 -5.73 23.32 6.85
CA GLU A 24 -5.08 24.62 7.07
C GLU A 24 -4.10 24.94 5.96
N TYR A 25 -3.25 23.98 5.59
CA TYR A 25 -2.37 24.14 4.44
C TYR A 25 -3.15 24.34 3.14
N ALA A 26 -4.21 23.55 2.89
CA ALA A 26 -5.04 23.73 1.71
C ALA A 26 -5.64 25.14 1.60
N LEU A 27 -6.09 25.70 2.72
CA LEU A 27 -6.67 27.04 2.83
C LEU A 27 -5.66 28.17 2.62
N THR A 28 -4.35 27.92 2.67
CA THR A 28 -3.35 28.93 2.26
C THR A 28 -3.48 29.33 0.78
N GLY A 29 -3.99 28.42 -0.06
CA GLY A 29 -4.38 28.72 -1.44
C GLY A 29 -5.88 29.02 -1.58
N GLY A 30 -6.62 29.12 -0.48
CA GLY A 30 -8.07 29.31 -0.44
C GLY A 30 -8.87 28.21 -1.13
N GLY A 31 -10.11 28.55 -1.52
CA GLY A 31 -10.98 27.67 -2.27
C GLY A 31 -11.70 26.64 -1.41
N SER A 32 -12.01 25.49 -2.00
CA SER A 32 -12.84 24.44 -1.40
C SER A 32 -12.17 23.08 -1.51
N GLY A 33 -12.63 22.12 -0.72
CA GLY A 33 -12.20 20.74 -0.86
C GLY A 33 -12.92 19.75 0.04
N TYR A 34 -12.80 18.48 -0.34
CA TYR A 34 -13.39 17.30 0.29
C TYR A 34 -12.29 16.28 0.59
N ILE A 35 -12.40 15.63 1.74
CA ILE A 35 -11.67 14.41 2.08
C ILE A 35 -12.72 13.33 2.35
N THR A 36 -12.64 12.23 1.60
CA THR A 36 -13.47 11.05 1.81
C THR A 36 -12.61 9.86 2.17
N ARG A 37 -13.17 8.97 3.01
CA ARG A 37 -12.59 7.67 3.32
C ARG A 37 -13.72 6.65 3.42
N HIS A 38 -13.53 5.44 2.89
CA HIS A 38 -14.57 4.40 2.88
C HIS A 38 -15.87 4.83 2.20
N GLY A 39 -15.77 5.73 1.21
CA GLY A 39 -16.93 6.29 0.51
C GLY A 39 -17.79 7.23 1.37
N ARG A 40 -17.29 7.69 2.52
CA ARG A 40 -17.95 8.66 3.41
C ARG A 40 -17.20 9.99 3.39
N LEU A 41 -17.92 11.11 3.44
CA LEU A 41 -17.33 12.44 3.54
C LEU A 41 -16.88 12.69 4.98
N VAL A 42 -15.58 12.86 5.18
CA VAL A 42 -14.95 13.02 6.50
C VAL A 42 -14.74 14.49 6.83
N MET A 43 -14.22 15.25 5.85
CA MET A 43 -13.96 16.67 6.03
C MET A 43 -14.30 17.43 4.75
N ALA A 44 -14.84 18.63 4.93
CA ALA A 44 -15.06 19.59 3.86
C ALA A 44 -14.62 20.99 4.32
N TRP A 45 -14.19 21.82 3.37
CA TRP A 45 -13.95 23.24 3.58
C TRP A 45 -14.34 24.06 2.35
N GLY A 46 -14.51 25.37 2.55
CA GLY A 46 -14.97 26.29 1.52
C GLY A 46 -16.45 26.10 1.15
N ASP A 47 -16.82 26.59 -0.03
CA ASP A 47 -18.16 26.38 -0.60
C ASP A 47 -18.14 25.15 -1.54
N PRO A 48 -18.74 24.02 -1.13
CA PRO A 48 -18.73 22.80 -1.94
C PRO A 48 -19.53 22.92 -3.24
N ARG A 49 -20.33 23.97 -3.42
CA ARG A 49 -21.09 24.25 -4.66
C ARG A 49 -20.35 25.16 -5.61
N ALA A 50 -19.33 25.89 -5.15
CA ALA A 50 -18.53 26.75 -6.00
C ALA A 50 -17.80 25.94 -7.07
N ARG A 51 -17.90 26.38 -8.32
CA ARG A 51 -17.16 25.80 -9.45
C ARG A 51 -15.85 26.54 -9.64
N TYR A 52 -14.80 25.77 -9.91
CA TYR A 52 -13.45 26.28 -10.17
C TYR A 52 -13.01 25.85 -11.56
N ASP A 53 -12.22 26.68 -12.24
CA ASP A 53 -11.52 26.29 -13.47
C ASP A 53 -10.44 25.27 -13.12
N LEU A 54 -10.64 24.02 -13.54
CA LEU A 54 -9.76 22.91 -13.16
C LEU A 54 -8.49 22.85 -14.01
N LYS A 55 -8.43 23.62 -15.11
CA LYS A 55 -7.28 23.63 -16.03
C LYS A 55 -6.87 22.19 -16.38
N SER A 56 -5.60 21.85 -16.22
CA SER A 56 -5.04 20.53 -16.58
C SER A 56 -5.64 19.32 -15.87
N THR A 57 -6.39 19.48 -14.77
CA THR A 57 -7.16 18.36 -14.21
C THR A 57 -8.16 17.79 -15.21
N THR A 58 -8.57 18.58 -16.22
CA THR A 58 -9.39 18.12 -17.36
C THR A 58 -8.79 16.92 -18.09
N LYS A 59 -7.46 16.78 -18.14
CA LYS A 59 -6.79 15.65 -18.81
C LYS A 59 -7.22 14.31 -18.23
N SER A 60 -7.37 14.24 -16.91
CA SER A 60 -7.79 13.02 -16.20
C SER A 60 -9.25 12.65 -16.46
N PHE A 61 -10.12 13.63 -16.78
CA PHE A 61 -11.46 13.37 -17.30
C PHE A 61 -11.39 12.83 -18.74
N GLY A 62 -10.46 13.34 -19.55
CA GLY A 62 -10.12 12.78 -20.86
C GLY A 62 -9.62 11.33 -20.80
N SER A 63 -8.88 10.96 -19.75
CA SER A 63 -8.51 9.56 -19.48
C SER A 63 -9.72 8.66 -19.32
N ILE A 64 -10.78 9.13 -18.65
CA ILE A 64 -12.03 8.37 -18.49
C ILE A 64 -12.73 8.21 -19.85
N ALA A 65 -12.77 9.26 -20.67
CA ALA A 65 -13.28 9.19 -22.04
C ALA A 65 -12.51 8.16 -22.90
N LEU A 66 -11.17 8.12 -22.79
CA LEU A 66 -10.34 7.10 -23.45
C LEU A 66 -10.68 5.69 -22.96
N GLY A 67 -10.88 5.51 -21.65
CA GLY A 67 -11.28 4.22 -21.08
C GLY A 67 -12.61 3.70 -21.59
N LEU A 68 -13.59 4.60 -21.78
CA LEU A 68 -14.86 4.28 -22.42
C LEU A 68 -14.68 3.93 -23.90
N ALA A 69 -13.84 4.67 -24.64
CA ALA A 69 -13.54 4.38 -26.03
C ALA A 69 -12.88 2.99 -26.22
N ILE A 70 -11.99 2.60 -25.32
CA ILE A 70 -11.38 1.26 -25.30
C ILE A 70 -12.42 0.20 -24.94
N LYS A 71 -13.22 0.45 -23.90
CA LYS A 71 -14.30 -0.46 -23.48
C LYS A 71 -15.30 -0.74 -24.61
N ASP A 72 -15.67 0.28 -25.37
CA ASP A 72 -16.59 0.16 -26.50
C ASP A 72 -15.91 -0.36 -27.79
N GLY A 73 -14.62 -0.70 -27.75
CA GLY A 73 -13.85 -1.21 -28.89
C GLY A 73 -13.61 -0.16 -30.00
N LYS A 74 -13.75 1.13 -29.70
CA LYS A 74 -13.58 2.23 -30.66
C LYS A 74 -12.11 2.59 -30.87
N LEU A 75 -11.31 2.55 -29.81
CA LEU A 75 -9.88 2.83 -29.83
C LEU A 75 -9.12 1.70 -29.12
N ARG A 76 -7.85 1.51 -29.50
CA ARG A 76 -6.85 0.75 -28.72
C ARG A 76 -5.62 1.62 -28.51
N LEU A 77 -4.86 1.36 -27.46
CA LEU A 77 -3.68 2.17 -27.11
C LEU A 77 -2.61 2.12 -28.21
N GLU A 78 -2.47 0.98 -28.86
CA GLU A 78 -1.54 0.71 -29.95
C GLU A 78 -1.99 1.23 -31.32
N ASP A 79 -3.25 1.69 -31.44
CA ASP A 79 -3.74 2.22 -32.71
C ASP A 79 -2.93 3.44 -33.13
N LYS A 80 -2.58 3.50 -34.42
CA LYS A 80 -2.04 4.71 -35.04
C LYS A 80 -3.09 5.82 -34.97
N ALA A 81 -2.73 6.98 -34.44
CA ALA A 81 -3.67 8.05 -34.21
C ALA A 81 -4.27 8.58 -35.53
N ARG A 82 -3.50 8.56 -36.63
CA ARG A 82 -3.99 8.90 -37.99
C ARG A 82 -5.09 7.98 -38.54
N ARG A 83 -5.26 6.78 -37.98
CA ARG A 83 -6.40 5.91 -38.29
C ARG A 83 -7.72 6.52 -37.82
N HIS A 84 -7.67 7.29 -36.72
CA HIS A 84 -8.83 7.91 -36.09
C HIS A 84 -9.00 9.39 -36.44
N HIS A 85 -7.93 10.03 -36.94
CA HIS A 85 -7.93 11.41 -37.38
C HIS A 85 -6.96 11.61 -38.56
N SER A 86 -7.47 11.63 -39.79
CA SER A 86 -6.65 11.58 -41.02
C SER A 86 -5.62 12.71 -41.16
N THR A 87 -5.96 13.91 -40.68
CA THR A 87 -5.09 15.10 -40.68
C THR A 87 -4.35 15.32 -39.37
N LEU A 88 -4.22 14.29 -38.51
CA LEU A 88 -3.57 14.45 -37.21
C LEU A 88 -2.16 15.00 -37.35
N GLY A 89 -1.88 16.04 -36.56
CA GLY A 89 -0.61 16.77 -36.56
C GLY A 89 -0.50 17.87 -37.61
N VAL A 90 -1.52 18.10 -38.44
CA VAL A 90 -1.56 19.18 -39.44
C VAL A 90 -2.86 20.01 -39.27
N PRO A 91 -2.78 21.35 -39.14
CA PRO A 91 -1.56 22.17 -39.18
C PRO A 91 -0.65 22.00 -37.94
N PRO A 92 0.58 22.54 -37.94
CA PRO A 92 1.24 23.20 -39.06
C PRO A 92 1.84 22.20 -40.08
N GLU A 93 1.95 22.59 -41.34
CA GLU A 93 2.35 21.73 -42.46
C GLU A 93 3.77 21.17 -42.32
N GLU A 94 4.66 21.86 -41.60
CA GLU A 94 6.03 21.39 -41.36
C GLU A 94 6.07 20.06 -40.60
N ASN A 95 5.05 19.74 -39.80
CA ASN A 95 4.97 18.46 -39.11
C ASN A 95 4.91 17.28 -40.09
N ALA A 96 4.33 17.46 -41.28
CA ALA A 96 4.27 16.41 -42.31
C ALA A 96 5.65 16.05 -42.86
N GLN A 97 6.62 16.96 -42.77
CA GLN A 97 8.00 16.75 -43.22
C GLN A 97 8.84 15.95 -42.22
N SER A 98 8.36 15.76 -40.99
CA SER A 98 9.08 15.01 -39.95
C SER A 98 9.21 13.50 -40.24
N GLY A 99 8.28 12.94 -41.01
CA GLY A 99 8.13 11.49 -41.18
C GLY A 99 7.60 10.76 -39.94
N TRP A 100 7.25 11.46 -38.85
CA TRP A 100 6.88 10.85 -37.57
C TRP A 100 5.37 10.75 -37.32
N LEU A 101 4.53 11.43 -38.12
CA LEU A 101 3.08 11.49 -37.87
C LEU A 101 2.39 10.12 -37.89
N ASP A 102 2.83 9.21 -38.77
CA ASP A 102 2.31 7.84 -38.87
C ASP A 102 2.79 6.93 -37.73
N GLU A 103 3.76 7.40 -36.92
CA GLU A 103 4.25 6.67 -35.75
C GLU A 103 3.43 6.95 -34.50
N ILE A 104 2.76 8.10 -34.43
CA ILE A 104 1.96 8.54 -33.27
C ILE A 104 0.84 7.52 -32.99
N THR A 105 0.78 7.04 -31.76
CA THR A 105 -0.27 6.13 -31.27
C THR A 105 -1.19 6.85 -30.28
N ILE A 106 -2.33 6.24 -29.99
CA ILE A 106 -3.21 6.69 -28.90
C ILE A 106 -2.46 6.71 -27.56
N LEU A 107 -1.61 5.71 -27.28
CA LEU A 107 -0.74 5.68 -26.12
C LEU A 107 0.17 6.91 -26.05
N HIS A 108 0.79 7.30 -27.17
CA HIS A 108 1.68 8.46 -27.19
C HIS A 108 0.95 9.76 -26.81
N LEU A 109 -0.29 9.94 -27.31
CA LEU A 109 -1.11 11.11 -26.97
C LEU A 109 -1.57 11.11 -25.50
N ALA A 110 -1.87 9.92 -24.94
CA ALA A 110 -2.35 9.77 -23.57
C ALA A 110 -1.22 9.83 -22.52
N SER A 111 0.01 9.50 -22.89
CA SER A 111 1.16 9.38 -21.96
C SER A 111 2.17 10.52 -22.05
N GLN A 112 1.86 11.61 -22.77
CA GLN A 112 2.75 12.78 -22.95
C GLN A 112 4.07 12.44 -23.66
N THR A 113 4.02 11.50 -24.60
CA THR A 113 5.18 11.04 -25.38
C THR A 113 4.99 11.23 -26.90
N ALA A 114 3.95 11.95 -27.31
CA ALA A 114 3.64 12.18 -28.72
C ALA A 114 4.57 13.20 -29.42
N GLY A 115 5.27 14.06 -28.67
CA GLY A 115 6.19 15.03 -29.24
C GLY A 115 5.62 16.42 -29.51
N PHE A 116 4.32 16.67 -29.30
CA PHE A 116 3.73 17.98 -29.55
C PHE A 116 4.14 19.02 -28.50
N GLU A 117 4.49 20.22 -28.94
CA GLU A 117 4.74 21.36 -28.04
C GLU A 117 3.52 21.68 -27.15
N LYS A 118 3.78 22.29 -25.99
CA LYS A 118 2.81 22.48 -24.91
C LYS A 118 1.49 23.16 -25.30
N PRO A 119 1.44 24.31 -26.00
CA PRO A 119 0.19 25.07 -26.16
C PRO A 119 -0.96 24.24 -26.73
N GLY A 120 -2.20 24.47 -26.29
CA GLY A 120 -3.36 23.63 -26.64
C GLY A 120 -3.84 23.68 -28.10
N GLY A 121 -3.25 24.55 -28.93
CA GLY A 121 -3.61 24.72 -30.34
C GLY A 121 -3.07 23.62 -31.25
N TYR A 122 -2.92 23.97 -32.52
CA TYR A 122 -2.15 23.20 -33.49
C TYR A 122 -0.68 23.62 -33.37
N THR A 123 0.21 22.70 -33.00
CA THR A 123 1.58 23.03 -32.61
C THR A 123 2.61 22.12 -33.29
N LYS A 124 3.88 22.54 -33.24
CA LYS A 124 5.00 21.80 -33.83
C LYS A 124 5.26 20.47 -33.10
N LEU A 125 5.75 19.49 -33.85
CA LEU A 125 6.28 18.22 -33.36
C LEU A 125 7.78 18.39 -33.05
N LEU A 126 8.14 18.24 -31.78
CA LEU A 126 9.48 18.56 -31.25
C LEU A 126 10.44 17.36 -31.24
N PHE A 127 9.91 16.14 -31.15
CA PHE A 127 10.69 14.91 -31.12
C PHE A 127 9.87 13.72 -31.63
N ARG A 128 10.58 12.65 -31.99
CA ARG A 128 9.96 11.41 -32.48
C ARG A 128 9.10 10.77 -31.38
N PRO A 129 7.85 10.36 -31.65
CA PRO A 129 6.96 9.80 -30.64
C PRO A 129 7.58 8.61 -29.89
N GLY A 130 7.38 8.56 -28.57
CA GLY A 130 7.91 7.49 -27.70
C GLY A 130 9.39 7.60 -27.36
N THR A 131 10.12 8.63 -27.80
CA THR A 131 11.58 8.77 -27.52
C THR A 131 11.90 9.69 -26.35
N GLN A 132 11.01 10.59 -25.97
CA GLN A 132 11.14 11.52 -24.84
C GLN A 132 9.78 11.71 -24.18
N TRP A 133 9.80 12.30 -22.98
CA TRP A 133 8.59 12.75 -22.29
C TRP A 133 8.57 14.28 -22.24
N ASP A 134 7.44 14.89 -22.62
CA ASP A 134 7.24 16.33 -22.52
C ASP A 134 5.77 16.69 -22.29
N TYR A 135 5.51 17.56 -21.32
CA TYR A 135 4.16 17.87 -20.88
C TYR A 135 3.44 18.78 -21.88
N SER A 136 2.37 18.26 -22.51
CA SER A 136 1.64 18.93 -23.58
C SER A 136 0.14 19.05 -23.34
N ASP A 137 -0.47 20.13 -23.86
CA ASP A 137 -1.92 20.27 -24.04
C ASP A 137 -2.34 19.85 -25.46
N SER A 138 -1.50 20.08 -26.47
CA SER A 138 -1.78 19.78 -27.88
C SER A 138 -1.98 18.28 -28.13
N GLY A 139 -1.11 17.42 -27.58
CA GLY A 139 -1.23 15.97 -27.70
C GLY A 139 -2.57 15.44 -27.16
N PRO A 140 -2.93 15.73 -25.89
CA PRO A 140 -4.25 15.37 -25.36
C PRO A 140 -5.43 15.98 -26.15
N ASN A 141 -5.28 17.15 -26.76
CA ASN A 141 -6.33 17.74 -27.58
C ASN A 141 -6.53 16.99 -28.91
N TRP A 142 -5.47 16.47 -29.53
CA TRP A 142 -5.58 15.53 -30.65
C TRP A 142 -6.27 14.23 -30.23
N LEU A 143 -6.01 13.73 -29.02
CA LEU A 143 -6.71 12.56 -28.48
C LEU A 143 -8.21 12.84 -28.30
N ALA A 144 -8.58 14.03 -27.81
CA ALA A 144 -9.97 14.46 -27.71
C ALA A 144 -10.67 14.37 -29.07
N GLU A 145 -10.04 14.88 -30.13
CA GLU A 145 -10.59 14.84 -31.49
C GLU A 145 -10.69 13.41 -32.04
N CYS A 146 -9.69 12.55 -31.79
CA CYS A 146 -9.77 11.13 -32.18
C CYS A 146 -11.02 10.47 -31.58
N ILE A 147 -11.31 10.74 -30.30
CA ILE A 147 -12.51 10.19 -29.63
C ILE A 147 -13.78 10.86 -30.18
N THR A 148 -13.78 12.18 -30.38
CA THR A 148 -14.92 12.90 -31.01
C THR A 148 -15.29 12.30 -32.36
N LEU A 149 -14.30 12.04 -33.23
CA LEU A 149 -14.51 11.47 -34.56
C LEU A 149 -14.94 9.99 -34.50
N ALA A 150 -14.40 9.20 -33.58
CA ALA A 150 -14.77 7.80 -33.42
C ALA A 150 -16.24 7.60 -32.99
N TYR A 151 -16.78 8.55 -32.23
CA TYR A 151 -18.18 8.54 -31.80
C TYR A 151 -19.10 9.44 -32.64
N ARG A 152 -18.55 10.42 -33.36
CA ARG A 152 -19.29 11.50 -34.04
C ARG A 152 -20.30 12.20 -33.11
N ARG A 153 -19.89 12.42 -31.85
CA ARG A 153 -20.71 13.05 -30.79
C ARG A 153 -19.90 14.08 -30.03
N ASP A 154 -20.61 15.07 -29.49
CA ASP A 154 -20.03 16.00 -28.51
C ASP A 154 -19.64 15.21 -27.25
N LEU A 155 -18.36 15.28 -26.86
CA LEU A 155 -17.84 14.58 -25.69
C LEU A 155 -18.49 15.06 -24.39
N ASP A 156 -18.95 16.31 -24.31
CA ASP A 156 -19.61 16.83 -23.12
C ASP A 156 -20.97 16.14 -22.89
N GLU A 157 -21.83 16.10 -23.92
CA GLU A 157 -23.11 15.38 -23.87
C GLU A 157 -22.90 13.89 -23.62
N TRP A 158 -21.95 13.29 -24.32
CA TRP A 158 -21.66 11.86 -24.20
C TRP A 158 -21.11 11.48 -22.82
N MET A 159 -20.21 12.28 -22.24
CA MET A 159 -19.70 12.05 -20.88
C MET A 159 -20.76 12.28 -19.81
N TYR A 160 -21.69 13.22 -20.02
CA TYR A 160 -22.84 13.37 -19.13
C TYR A 160 -23.72 12.12 -19.10
N GLU A 161 -24.07 11.60 -20.27
CA GLU A 161 -24.86 10.38 -20.42
C GLU A 161 -24.16 9.16 -19.78
N ARG A 162 -22.88 8.96 -20.08
CA ARG A 162 -22.16 7.71 -19.77
C ARG A 162 -21.47 7.71 -18.41
N VAL A 163 -21.13 8.88 -17.87
CA VAL A 163 -20.31 9.02 -16.66
C VAL A 163 -20.95 9.96 -15.65
N PHE A 164 -21.05 11.25 -15.96
CA PHE A 164 -21.34 12.26 -14.94
C PHE A 164 -22.73 12.07 -14.31
N THR A 165 -23.78 11.88 -15.11
CA THR A 165 -25.13 11.62 -14.58
C THR A 165 -25.21 10.30 -13.81
N PRO A 166 -24.66 9.16 -14.29
CA PRO A 166 -24.55 7.94 -13.48
C PRO A 166 -23.84 8.12 -12.12
N LEU A 167 -22.84 9.00 -12.06
CA LEU A 167 -22.13 9.35 -10.83
C LEU A 167 -22.93 10.32 -9.93
N GLY A 168 -24.04 10.84 -10.42
CA GLY A 168 -24.88 11.84 -9.75
C GLY A 168 -24.38 13.29 -9.88
N ILE A 169 -23.47 13.55 -10.82
CA ILE A 169 -22.96 14.89 -11.14
C ILE A 169 -23.94 15.59 -12.09
N GLN A 170 -24.37 16.80 -11.71
CA GLN A 170 -25.30 17.61 -12.50
C GLN A 170 -24.58 18.72 -13.28
N ARG A 171 -25.28 19.30 -14.27
CA ARG A 171 -24.81 20.46 -15.06
C ARG A 171 -24.49 21.70 -14.22
N SER A 172 -25.10 21.81 -13.04
CA SER A 172 -24.78 22.83 -12.04
C SER A 172 -23.46 22.58 -11.31
N ASP A 173 -23.04 21.32 -11.21
CA ASP A 173 -21.81 20.91 -10.53
C ASP A 173 -20.59 20.95 -11.45
N LEU A 174 -20.78 20.66 -12.74
CA LEU A 174 -19.71 20.58 -13.74
C LEU A 174 -20.13 21.16 -15.10
N THR A 175 -19.25 21.90 -15.74
CA THR A 175 -19.40 22.32 -17.14
C THR A 175 -18.12 22.12 -17.91
N TRP A 176 -18.23 21.66 -19.15
CA TRP A 176 -17.14 21.63 -20.10
C TRP A 176 -17.37 22.71 -21.15
N ARG A 177 -16.40 23.61 -21.38
CA ARG A 177 -16.50 24.58 -22.47
C ARG A 177 -16.17 23.96 -23.83
N LYS A 178 -16.52 24.67 -24.90
CA LYS A 178 -16.03 24.37 -26.25
C LYS A 178 -14.51 24.60 -26.31
N ASN A 179 -13.83 23.95 -27.26
CA ASN A 179 -12.40 24.13 -27.47
C ASN A 179 -12.06 25.61 -27.66
N SER A 180 -11.02 26.09 -26.98
CA SER A 180 -10.62 27.52 -27.01
C SER A 180 -9.42 27.79 -27.91
N TYR A 181 -8.76 26.75 -28.42
CA TYR A 181 -7.51 26.87 -29.17
C TYR A 181 -7.64 26.44 -30.64
N ARG A 182 -8.71 25.73 -30.97
CA ARG A 182 -9.02 25.17 -32.29
C ARG A 182 -10.46 25.53 -32.68
N PRO A 183 -10.88 25.36 -33.95
CA PRO A 183 -12.23 25.72 -34.37
C PRO A 183 -13.31 25.06 -33.48
N ALA A 184 -14.45 25.73 -33.32
CA ALA A 184 -15.49 25.27 -32.39
C ALA A 184 -16.08 23.89 -32.76
N THR A 185 -15.96 23.46 -34.02
CA THR A 185 -16.46 22.18 -34.53
C THR A 185 -15.43 21.43 -35.38
N ILE A 186 -15.57 20.11 -35.42
CA ILE A 186 -14.87 19.20 -36.33
C ILE A 186 -15.92 18.30 -37.00
N GLU A 187 -15.96 18.29 -38.34
CA GLU A 187 -16.97 17.54 -39.11
C GLU A 187 -18.42 17.79 -38.62
N GLY A 188 -18.73 19.04 -38.28
CA GLY A 188 -20.06 19.42 -37.78
C GLY A 188 -20.34 19.08 -36.30
N VAL A 189 -19.44 18.40 -35.61
CA VAL A 189 -19.56 18.03 -34.19
C VAL A 189 -18.81 19.02 -33.31
N ALA A 190 -19.35 19.38 -32.14
CA ALA A 190 -18.68 20.28 -31.20
C ALA A 190 -17.31 19.71 -30.77
N ARG A 191 -16.26 20.55 -30.88
CA ARG A 191 -14.90 20.20 -30.48
C ARG A 191 -14.72 20.49 -28.98
N ARG A 192 -14.28 19.49 -28.23
CA ARG A 192 -13.82 19.61 -26.84
C ARG A 192 -12.30 19.51 -26.78
N GLU A 193 -11.73 19.67 -25.59
CA GLU A 193 -10.29 19.65 -25.40
C GLU A 193 -9.97 18.96 -24.07
N PHE A 194 -8.88 18.20 -24.02
CA PHE A 194 -8.44 17.50 -22.80
C PHE A 194 -7.40 18.33 -22.03
N GLY A 195 -6.69 19.24 -22.71
CA GLY A 195 -5.68 20.11 -22.10
C GLY A 195 -6.24 20.95 -20.94
N ALA A 196 -7.48 21.46 -21.08
CA ALA A 196 -8.21 22.25 -20.09
C ALA A 196 -9.72 22.28 -20.39
N GLY A 197 -10.48 23.15 -19.73
CA GLY A 197 -11.85 23.51 -20.13
C GLY A 197 -12.98 22.95 -19.28
N ILE A 198 -12.70 22.04 -18.33
CA ILE A 198 -13.69 21.67 -17.31
C ILE A 198 -13.64 22.65 -16.15
N HIS A 199 -14.82 23.14 -15.77
CA HIS A 199 -15.07 23.77 -14.49
C HIS A 199 -15.93 22.83 -13.65
N ALA A 200 -15.53 22.56 -12.42
CA ALA A 200 -16.34 21.72 -11.52
C ALA A 200 -16.22 22.16 -10.07
N ASN A 201 -17.20 21.76 -9.27
CA ASN A 201 -17.13 21.83 -7.82
C ASN A 201 -16.42 20.60 -7.23
N VAL A 202 -16.07 20.68 -5.94
CA VAL A 202 -15.27 19.65 -5.28
C VAL A 202 -16.04 18.35 -5.01
N ASP A 203 -17.37 18.37 -4.99
CA ASP A 203 -18.20 17.17 -4.95
C ASP A 203 -18.05 16.37 -6.26
N ALA A 204 -18.23 17.02 -7.41
CA ALA A 204 -18.04 16.39 -8.72
C ALA A 204 -16.61 15.82 -8.88
N MET A 205 -15.61 16.58 -8.45
CA MET A 205 -14.21 16.12 -8.42
C MET A 205 -14.02 14.87 -7.54
N ALA A 206 -14.57 14.86 -6.33
CA ALA A 206 -14.47 13.72 -5.40
C ALA A 206 -15.18 12.48 -5.95
N ARG A 207 -16.32 12.62 -6.64
CA ARG A 207 -17.04 11.51 -7.28
C ARG A 207 -16.23 10.87 -8.40
N ILE A 208 -15.49 11.67 -9.18
CA ILE A 208 -14.58 11.18 -10.21
C ILE A 208 -13.42 10.41 -9.60
N GLY A 209 -12.81 10.94 -8.54
CA GLY A 209 -11.79 10.21 -7.78
C GLY A 209 -12.32 8.90 -7.19
N TYR A 210 -13.55 8.90 -6.67
CA TYR A 210 -14.18 7.71 -6.08
C TYR A 210 -14.52 6.63 -7.13
N LEU A 211 -14.91 7.02 -8.34
CA LEU A 211 -15.04 6.08 -9.46
C LEU A 211 -13.72 5.35 -9.74
N MET A 212 -12.61 6.09 -9.76
CA MET A 212 -11.28 5.53 -10.00
C MET A 212 -10.82 4.65 -8.82
N LEU A 213 -11.07 5.09 -7.57
CA LEU A 213 -10.83 4.31 -6.36
C LEU A 213 -11.57 2.96 -6.38
N ARG A 214 -12.81 2.95 -6.90
CA ARG A 214 -13.63 1.76 -7.07
C ARG A 214 -13.41 1.04 -8.41
N GLU A 215 -12.28 1.28 -9.05
CA GLU A 215 -11.83 0.60 -10.27
C GLU A 215 -12.88 0.66 -11.40
N GLY A 216 -13.50 1.82 -11.58
CA GLY A 216 -14.51 2.02 -12.62
C GLY A 216 -15.91 1.52 -12.27
N GLN A 217 -16.12 0.98 -11.07
CA GLN A 217 -17.42 0.51 -10.60
C GLN A 217 -18.15 1.59 -9.82
N TRP A 218 -19.45 1.71 -10.07
CA TRP A 218 -20.31 2.67 -9.39
C TRP A 218 -21.69 2.06 -9.15
N ASN A 219 -22.11 1.92 -7.88
CA ASN A 219 -23.42 1.38 -7.50
C ASN A 219 -23.78 0.07 -8.22
N GLY A 220 -22.85 -0.88 -8.27
CA GLY A 220 -23.04 -2.18 -8.95
C GLY A 220 -22.98 -2.13 -10.47
N ARG A 221 -22.77 -0.95 -11.08
CA ARG A 221 -22.60 -0.77 -12.52
C ARG A 221 -21.13 -0.57 -12.87
N GLU A 222 -20.68 -1.26 -13.91
CA GLU A 222 -19.38 -1.01 -14.51
C GLU A 222 -19.46 0.21 -15.46
N ILE A 223 -18.83 1.32 -15.08
CA ILE A 223 -18.65 2.48 -15.96
C ILE A 223 -17.39 2.28 -16.81
N LEU A 224 -16.24 2.08 -16.17
CA LEU A 224 -14.97 1.68 -16.80
C LEU A 224 -14.64 0.23 -16.46
N THR A 225 -13.97 -0.49 -17.36
CA THR A 225 -13.48 -1.82 -17.02
C THR A 225 -12.46 -1.73 -15.89
N ARG A 226 -12.46 -2.69 -14.96
CA ARG A 226 -11.48 -2.74 -13.86
C ARG A 226 -10.04 -2.75 -14.40
N GLN A 227 -9.83 -3.44 -15.53
CA GLN A 227 -8.54 -3.49 -16.20
C GLN A 227 -8.05 -2.10 -16.59
N TYR A 228 -8.88 -1.29 -17.27
CA TYR A 228 -8.48 0.05 -17.67
C TYR A 228 -8.31 0.97 -16.46
N ALA A 229 -9.23 0.93 -15.48
CA ALA A 229 -9.16 1.79 -14.31
C ALA A 229 -7.88 1.56 -13.48
N ARG A 230 -7.39 0.30 -13.39
CA ARG A 230 -6.10 -0.04 -12.77
C ARG A 230 -4.91 0.38 -13.62
N LEU A 231 -5.01 0.28 -14.95
CA LEU A 231 -3.95 0.63 -15.89
C LEU A 231 -3.74 2.15 -15.98
N ALA A 232 -4.81 2.94 -16.01
CA ALA A 232 -4.77 4.37 -16.30
C ALA A 232 -3.77 5.17 -15.43
N PRO A 233 -3.65 4.96 -14.12
CA PRO A 233 -2.67 5.69 -13.31
C PRO A 233 -1.25 5.13 -13.40
N GLN A 234 -1.03 3.95 -14.00
CA GLN A 234 0.29 3.32 -14.06
C GLN A 234 1.14 3.90 -15.20
N THR A 235 2.42 4.11 -14.92
CA THR A 235 3.41 4.48 -15.92
C THR A 235 3.57 3.32 -16.92
N PRO A 236 3.37 3.55 -18.24
CA PRO A 236 3.53 2.49 -19.22
C PRO A 236 4.95 1.91 -19.21
N SER A 237 5.06 0.60 -19.41
CA SER A 237 6.35 -0.10 -19.36
C SER A 237 7.39 0.52 -20.30
N GLY A 238 8.56 0.85 -19.76
CA GLY A 238 9.67 1.48 -20.48
C GLY A 238 9.62 3.00 -20.48
N HIS A 239 8.45 3.61 -20.20
CA HIS A 239 8.32 5.08 -20.16
C HIS A 239 9.04 5.68 -18.95
N GLU A 240 9.20 4.93 -17.87
CA GLU A 240 9.90 5.37 -16.66
C GLU A 240 11.38 5.75 -16.90
N LYS A 241 11.95 5.30 -18.02
CA LYS A 241 13.35 5.53 -18.42
C LYS A 241 13.49 6.64 -19.47
N LEU A 242 12.38 7.22 -19.94
CA LEU A 242 12.45 8.24 -20.99
C LEU A 242 13.08 9.53 -20.46
N PRO A 243 13.95 10.18 -21.25
CA PRO A 243 14.46 11.50 -20.90
C PRO A 243 13.32 12.51 -20.88
N VAL A 244 13.25 13.31 -19.82
CA VAL A 244 12.33 14.45 -19.72
C VAL A 244 12.94 15.62 -20.47
N ARG A 245 12.24 16.12 -21.50
CA ARG A 245 12.76 17.16 -22.39
C ARG A 245 13.01 18.50 -21.70
N VAL A 246 12.10 18.90 -20.83
CA VAL A 246 12.15 20.18 -20.09
C VAL A 246 12.17 19.88 -18.59
N ALA A 247 13.31 19.36 -18.13
CA ALA A 247 13.50 18.90 -16.76
C ALA A 247 13.36 20.03 -15.73
N GLU A 248 13.62 21.27 -16.10
CA GLU A 248 13.52 22.43 -15.20
C GLU A 248 12.10 22.61 -14.65
N ASN A 249 11.09 22.21 -15.42
CA ASN A 249 9.67 22.38 -15.06
C ASN A 249 9.05 21.10 -14.48
N HIS A 250 9.53 19.94 -14.93
CA HIS A 250 8.91 18.63 -14.66
C HIS A 250 9.98 17.56 -14.39
N ASN A 251 10.99 17.88 -13.59
CA ASN A 251 12.06 16.95 -13.29
C ASN A 251 11.47 15.61 -12.79
N HIS A 252 12.03 14.51 -13.26
CA HIS A 252 11.56 13.16 -12.98
C HIS A 252 10.10 12.84 -13.40
N ALA A 253 9.41 13.64 -14.22
CA ALA A 253 8.01 13.35 -14.55
C ALA A 253 7.75 12.02 -15.29
N ALA A 254 8.72 11.49 -16.03
CA ALA A 254 8.56 10.26 -16.80
C ALA A 254 8.15 9.02 -15.97
N PRO A 255 8.83 8.66 -14.86
CA PRO A 255 8.39 7.59 -13.96
C PRO A 255 7.06 7.89 -13.24
N HIS A 256 6.63 9.15 -13.21
CA HIS A 256 5.49 9.66 -12.45
C HIS A 256 4.20 9.85 -13.24
N TYR A 257 4.14 9.43 -14.52
CA TYR A 257 3.01 9.76 -15.39
C TYR A 257 2.41 8.53 -16.07
N GLY A 258 1.11 8.33 -15.87
CA GLY A 258 0.31 7.31 -16.53
C GLY A 258 -0.44 7.83 -17.76
N LEU A 259 -1.64 7.31 -17.99
CA LEU A 259 -2.56 7.75 -19.04
C LEU A 259 -3.33 8.99 -18.57
N LEU A 260 -2.70 10.16 -18.67
CA LEU A 260 -3.24 11.46 -18.24
C LEU A 260 -3.49 11.58 -16.72
N TRP A 261 -2.71 10.84 -15.92
CA TRP A 261 -2.69 10.87 -14.45
C TRP A 261 -1.25 10.97 -13.96
N TRP A 262 -1.02 11.74 -12.90
CA TRP A 262 0.24 11.68 -12.14
C TRP A 262 0.16 10.56 -11.11
N ASN A 263 1.29 9.96 -10.74
CA ASN A 263 1.36 8.90 -9.73
C ASN A 263 2.59 9.04 -8.83
N ASN A 264 2.62 8.29 -7.72
CA ASN A 264 3.75 8.22 -6.80
C ASN A 264 4.45 6.85 -6.85
N ALA A 265 4.43 6.17 -8.01
CA ALA A 265 4.89 4.79 -8.13
C ALA A 265 6.38 4.61 -7.75
N ASP A 266 7.21 5.62 -7.98
CA ASP A 266 8.64 5.62 -7.64
C ASP A 266 8.94 6.10 -6.20
N ARG A 267 7.90 6.50 -5.45
CA ARG A 267 7.97 7.03 -4.08
C ARG A 267 8.77 8.33 -3.91
N THR A 268 8.77 9.23 -4.89
CA THR A 268 9.33 10.60 -4.71
C THR A 268 8.69 11.31 -3.51
N LEU A 269 7.39 11.11 -3.28
CA LEU A 269 6.74 11.45 -2.01
C LEU A 269 6.78 10.23 -1.07
N ARG A 270 7.89 10.06 -0.34
CA ARG A 270 8.16 8.88 0.51
C ARG A 270 7.09 8.61 1.58
N ASP A 271 6.48 9.65 2.13
CA ASP A 271 5.44 9.55 3.17
C ASP A 271 4.04 9.32 2.59
N VAL A 272 3.92 9.24 1.27
CA VAL A 272 2.67 8.98 0.54
C VAL A 272 2.75 7.57 -0.06
N PRO A 273 1.68 6.76 -0.04
CA PRO A 273 1.71 5.42 -0.60
C PRO A 273 2.12 5.40 -2.08
N ALA A 274 2.80 4.34 -2.51
CA ALA A 274 3.27 4.21 -3.89
C ALA A 274 2.13 4.04 -4.90
N ASP A 275 0.98 3.55 -4.45
CA ASP A 275 -0.23 3.41 -5.26
C ASP A 275 -1.09 4.68 -5.31
N ALA A 276 -0.64 5.77 -4.67
CA ALA A 276 -1.30 7.07 -4.78
C ALA A 276 -1.14 7.67 -6.18
N TYR A 277 -2.21 8.23 -6.71
CA TYR A 277 -2.22 8.94 -7.98
C TYR A 277 -3.17 10.14 -7.96
N TRP A 278 -2.93 11.10 -8.84
CA TRP A 278 -3.72 12.33 -8.85
C TRP A 278 -3.82 13.02 -10.21
N SER A 279 -4.91 13.78 -10.37
CA SER A 279 -4.97 14.83 -11.38
C SER A 279 -4.31 16.08 -10.82
N TRP A 280 -3.64 16.88 -11.66
CA TRP A 280 -3.04 18.14 -11.23
C TRP A 280 -3.28 19.25 -12.24
N GLY A 281 -4.16 20.18 -11.86
CA GLY A 281 -4.44 21.41 -12.59
C GLY A 281 -3.55 22.56 -12.14
N LEU A 282 -3.38 23.55 -13.02
CA LEU A 282 -2.96 24.89 -12.58
C LEU A 282 -3.88 25.34 -11.43
N TYR A 283 -3.31 26.15 -10.53
CA TYR A 283 -3.90 26.50 -9.23
C TYR A 283 -3.89 25.40 -8.19
N ASP A 284 -3.13 24.33 -8.41
CA ASP A 284 -3.08 23.14 -7.56
C ASP A 284 -4.48 22.53 -7.34
N SER A 285 -5.27 22.49 -8.42
CA SER A 285 -6.57 21.82 -8.43
C SER A 285 -6.34 20.32 -8.54
N LEU A 286 -6.63 19.57 -7.48
CA LEU A 286 -6.23 18.18 -7.28
C LEU A 286 -7.43 17.26 -7.11
N ILE A 287 -7.39 16.10 -7.77
CA ILE A 287 -8.14 14.91 -7.38
C ILE A 287 -7.09 13.86 -7.03
N VAL A 288 -6.96 13.53 -5.75
CA VAL A 288 -6.00 12.54 -5.24
C VAL A 288 -6.75 11.28 -4.87
N VAL A 289 -6.24 10.14 -5.28
CA VAL A 289 -6.77 8.81 -4.94
C VAL A 289 -5.66 8.01 -4.30
N ILE A 290 -5.93 7.42 -3.14
CA ILE A 290 -4.99 6.57 -2.41
C ILE A 290 -5.67 5.22 -2.13
N PRO A 291 -5.55 4.23 -3.04
CA PRO A 291 -6.27 2.97 -2.95
C PRO A 291 -6.01 2.21 -1.66
N SER A 292 -4.74 2.09 -1.24
CA SER A 292 -4.33 1.40 -0.02
C SER A 292 -4.96 1.96 1.26
N LEU A 293 -5.39 3.22 1.25
CA LEU A 293 -6.01 3.89 2.40
C LEU A 293 -7.52 4.08 2.23
N ASP A 294 -8.08 3.71 1.06
CA ASP A 294 -9.46 3.95 0.66
C ASP A 294 -9.86 5.43 0.76
N VAL A 295 -8.94 6.33 0.38
CA VAL A 295 -9.08 7.79 0.49
C VAL A 295 -9.21 8.45 -0.88
N VAL A 296 -10.13 9.41 -1.00
CA VAL A 296 -10.18 10.38 -2.10
C VAL A 296 -10.13 11.79 -1.53
N VAL A 297 -9.32 12.65 -2.16
CA VAL A 297 -9.24 14.06 -1.81
C VAL A 297 -9.51 14.90 -3.05
N ALA A 298 -10.40 15.86 -2.94
CA ALA A 298 -10.62 16.87 -3.97
C ALA A 298 -10.28 18.25 -3.39
N ARG A 299 -9.48 19.05 -4.10
CA ARG A 299 -9.12 20.40 -3.69
C ARG A 299 -9.10 21.31 -4.90
N ALA A 300 -9.74 22.47 -4.82
CA ALA A 300 -9.71 23.48 -5.87
C ALA A 300 -9.65 24.88 -5.27
N GLY A 301 -8.80 25.75 -5.81
CA GLY A 301 -8.51 27.07 -5.24
C GLY A 301 -7.50 27.86 -6.09
N LYS A 302 -6.56 28.54 -5.43
CA LYS A 302 -5.38 29.19 -6.04
C LYS A 302 -4.13 28.35 -5.79
N SER A 303 -3.07 28.58 -6.57
CA SER A 303 -1.79 27.89 -6.37
C SER A 303 -1.25 28.11 -4.96
N TRP A 304 -0.67 27.08 -4.37
CA TRP A 304 0.14 27.22 -3.17
C TRP A 304 1.46 27.92 -3.47
N LYS A 305 2.05 28.53 -2.46
CA LYS A 305 3.38 29.14 -2.57
C LYS A 305 4.41 28.03 -2.76
N ARG A 306 5.25 28.17 -3.78
CA ARG A 306 6.40 27.29 -4.04
C ARG A 306 7.67 27.97 -3.56
N ASP A 307 8.52 27.23 -2.86
CA ASP A 307 9.84 27.71 -2.47
C ASP A 307 10.78 27.68 -3.68
N GLN A 308 11.66 28.67 -3.78
CA GLN A 308 12.58 28.78 -4.92
C GLN A 308 13.55 27.60 -4.93
N GLY A 309 13.68 26.92 -6.06
CA GLY A 309 14.56 25.76 -6.22
C GLY A 309 14.05 24.47 -5.57
N ALA A 310 12.87 24.49 -4.94
CA ALA A 310 12.27 23.27 -4.42
C ALA A 310 11.85 22.33 -5.55
N ASP A 311 11.94 21.03 -5.28
CA ASP A 311 11.45 19.99 -6.18
C ASP A 311 9.99 20.22 -6.59
N HIS A 312 9.64 19.83 -7.82
CA HIS A 312 8.31 20.06 -8.39
C HIS A 312 7.17 19.56 -7.49
N TYR A 313 7.34 18.40 -6.83
CA TYR A 313 6.34 17.76 -5.99
C TYR A 313 6.39 18.21 -4.53
N ALA A 314 7.41 18.96 -4.11
CA ALA A 314 7.60 19.38 -2.72
C ALA A 314 6.40 20.16 -2.17
N VAL A 315 5.72 20.93 -3.02
CA VAL A 315 4.51 21.70 -2.66
C VAL A 315 3.33 20.81 -2.23
N LEU A 316 3.31 19.52 -2.60
CA LEU A 316 2.25 18.61 -2.20
C LEU A 316 2.47 18.03 -0.80
N LYS A 317 3.72 17.99 -0.30
CA LYS A 317 4.07 17.32 0.97
C LYS A 317 3.30 17.88 2.17
N PRO A 318 3.22 19.21 2.39
CA PRO A 318 2.52 19.73 3.56
C PRO A 318 1.01 19.45 3.55
N PHE A 319 0.43 19.12 2.38
CA PHE A 319 -0.94 18.69 2.26
C PHE A 319 -1.11 17.17 2.44
N LEU A 320 -0.34 16.38 1.68
CA LEU A 320 -0.54 14.94 1.58
C LEU A 320 0.02 14.17 2.77
N THR A 321 1.16 14.57 3.33
CA THR A 321 1.79 13.88 4.46
C THR A 321 0.88 13.84 5.70
N PRO A 322 0.36 14.96 6.24
CA PRO A 322 -0.53 14.90 7.40
C PRO A 322 -1.84 14.15 7.07
N LEU A 323 -2.34 14.25 5.84
CA LEU A 323 -3.52 13.51 5.40
C LEU A 323 -3.29 11.99 5.43
N VAL A 324 -2.17 11.50 4.91
CA VAL A 324 -1.81 10.07 4.97
C VAL A 324 -1.56 9.64 6.42
N GLN A 325 -0.83 10.44 7.19
CA GLN A 325 -0.54 10.17 8.60
C GLN A 325 -1.77 10.21 9.50
N SER A 326 -2.86 10.81 9.03
CA SER A 326 -4.14 10.78 9.75
C SER A 326 -4.76 9.39 9.73
N VAL A 327 -4.48 8.57 8.71
CA VAL A 327 -5.09 7.25 8.57
C VAL A 327 -4.46 6.25 9.55
N HIS A 328 -5.27 5.77 10.47
CA HIS A 328 -4.99 4.64 11.35
C HIS A 328 -5.81 3.40 10.91
N GLY A 329 -5.42 2.21 11.38
CA GLY A 329 -6.28 1.04 11.26
C GLY A 329 -7.49 1.17 12.18
N LEU A 330 -8.64 0.58 11.80
CA LEU A 330 -9.88 0.62 12.57
C LEU A 330 -9.66 0.16 14.03
N PRO A 331 -10.21 0.84 15.04
CA PRO A 331 -10.05 0.41 16.43
C PRO A 331 -10.67 -0.97 16.66
N SER A 332 -10.13 -1.72 17.60
CA SER A 332 -10.67 -3.04 17.96
C SER A 332 -12.08 -2.91 18.57
N PRO A 333 -13.05 -3.73 18.11
CA PRO A 333 -14.38 -3.80 18.71
C PRO A 333 -14.42 -4.64 19.99
N VAL A 334 -13.30 -5.27 20.40
CA VAL A 334 -13.21 -6.14 21.58
C VAL A 334 -12.23 -5.59 22.61
N ILE A 335 -11.08 -5.06 22.15
CA ILE A 335 -10.00 -4.61 23.01
C ILE A 335 -9.91 -3.09 22.94
N LYS A 336 -10.27 -2.41 24.02
CA LYS A 336 -10.25 -0.95 24.10
C LYS A 336 -8.83 -0.38 24.09
N GLU A 337 -7.94 -0.96 24.89
CA GLU A 337 -6.55 -0.53 24.97
C GLU A 337 -5.65 -1.64 25.54
N ILE A 338 -4.34 -1.50 25.31
CA ILE A 338 -3.29 -2.24 26.00
C ILE A 338 -2.54 -1.30 26.94
N VAL A 339 -2.43 -1.70 28.20
CA VAL A 339 -1.67 -0.98 29.23
C VAL A 339 -0.36 -1.71 29.45
N TRP A 340 0.74 -1.02 29.16
CA TRP A 340 2.09 -1.53 29.38
C TRP A 340 2.53 -1.32 30.83
N ALA A 341 3.13 -2.33 31.46
CA ALA A 341 3.84 -2.12 32.73
C ALA A 341 5.00 -1.13 32.54
N PRO A 342 5.42 -0.37 33.57
CA PRO A 342 6.50 0.61 33.45
C PRO A 342 7.79 0.01 32.89
N SER A 343 8.55 0.76 32.08
CA SER A 343 9.69 0.22 31.34
C SER A 343 10.84 -0.23 32.25
N GLU A 344 10.96 0.33 33.45
CA GLU A 344 11.88 -0.09 34.51
C GLU A 344 11.59 -1.50 35.05
N THR A 345 10.40 -2.04 34.80
CA THR A 345 10.01 -3.41 35.21
C THR A 345 10.38 -4.49 34.17
N ILE A 346 10.97 -4.10 33.04
CA ILE A 346 11.34 -5.03 31.97
C ILE A 346 12.44 -5.98 32.48
N VAL A 347 12.16 -7.29 32.43
CA VAL A 347 13.15 -8.32 32.74
C VAL A 347 14.03 -8.51 31.52
N ARG A 348 15.35 -8.38 31.69
CA ARG A 348 16.35 -8.60 30.63
C ARG A 348 17.27 -9.76 30.97
N ARG A 349 17.47 -10.68 30.02
CA ARG A 349 18.39 -11.83 30.11
C ARG A 349 19.12 -12.00 28.77
N ALA A 350 20.13 -12.87 28.73
CA ALA A 350 20.88 -13.20 27.50
C ALA A 350 21.43 -11.97 26.75
N GLN A 351 21.98 -10.99 27.49
CA GLN A 351 22.47 -9.73 26.94
C GLN A 351 23.51 -9.94 25.84
N GLY A 352 23.32 -9.24 24.72
CA GLY A 352 24.13 -9.38 23.51
C GLY A 352 23.61 -10.46 22.55
N SER A 353 22.38 -10.95 22.74
CA SER A 353 21.70 -11.85 21.82
C SER A 353 20.36 -11.23 21.40
N ASP A 354 20.06 -11.26 20.11
CA ASP A 354 18.80 -10.75 19.56
C ASP A 354 17.88 -11.88 19.09
N ASN A 355 16.71 -11.50 18.56
CA ASN A 355 15.86 -12.37 17.76
C ASN A 355 15.31 -13.63 18.47
N TRP A 356 14.10 -13.52 19.05
CA TRP A 356 13.49 -14.54 19.92
C TRP A 356 12.14 -15.06 19.41
N PRO A 357 12.06 -15.80 18.29
CA PRO A 357 10.82 -16.49 17.93
C PRO A 357 10.58 -17.67 18.89
N LEU A 358 9.35 -17.79 19.40
CA LEU A 358 9.01 -18.72 20.48
C LEU A 358 7.85 -19.65 20.10
N THR A 359 7.80 -20.83 20.74
CA THR A 359 6.63 -21.72 20.71
C THR A 359 6.51 -22.53 22.01
N TRP A 360 5.28 -22.88 22.40
CA TRP A 360 5.01 -23.71 23.58
C TRP A 360 4.98 -25.19 23.19
N ALA A 361 5.92 -25.96 23.73
CA ALA A 361 6.14 -27.34 23.36
C ALA A 361 5.36 -28.36 24.21
N ASP A 362 5.32 -29.59 23.72
CA ASP A 362 4.71 -30.77 24.32
C ASP A 362 5.25 -31.11 25.72
N ASP A 363 6.46 -30.65 26.07
CA ASP A 363 7.12 -30.86 27.37
C ASP A 363 6.97 -29.69 28.35
N ASP A 364 6.06 -28.76 28.05
CA ASP A 364 5.76 -27.54 28.82
C ASP A 364 6.88 -26.47 28.83
N TRP A 365 7.91 -26.63 28.01
CA TRP A 365 8.89 -25.58 27.77
C TRP A 365 8.44 -24.64 26.66
N LEU A 366 8.83 -23.37 26.76
CA LEU A 366 8.90 -22.47 25.62
C LEU A 366 10.24 -22.70 24.92
N TYR A 367 10.23 -23.24 23.71
CA TYR A 367 11.43 -23.26 22.87
C TYR A 367 11.57 -21.91 22.18
N THR A 368 12.82 -21.44 22.03
CA THR A 368 13.14 -20.20 21.32
C THR A 368 14.43 -20.33 20.54
N ALA A 369 14.53 -19.67 19.39
CA ALA A 369 15.81 -19.39 18.78
C ALA A 369 16.41 -18.09 19.35
N TYR A 370 17.71 -17.88 19.14
CA TYR A 370 18.38 -16.58 19.29
C TYR A 370 19.32 -16.32 18.11
N GLY A 371 19.58 -15.04 17.84
CA GLY A 371 20.47 -14.57 16.80
C GLY A 371 21.57 -13.66 17.34
N ASP A 372 22.61 -13.53 16.53
CA ASP A 372 23.81 -12.71 16.74
C ASP A 372 24.30 -12.64 18.19
N GLY A 373 24.40 -13.80 18.87
CA GLY A 373 24.72 -13.82 20.30
C GLY A 373 25.17 -15.17 20.83
N ASN A 374 25.28 -15.25 22.16
CA ASN A 374 25.82 -16.40 22.90
C ASN A 374 24.75 -17.10 23.79
N GLY A 375 23.49 -16.66 23.68
CA GLY A 375 22.36 -17.24 24.40
C GLY A 375 22.30 -16.85 25.88
N PHE A 376 21.65 -17.70 26.68
CA PHE A 376 21.49 -17.52 28.14
C PHE A 376 22.75 -17.91 28.91
N GLU A 377 22.78 -17.64 30.22
CA GLU A 377 23.85 -18.13 31.08
C GLU A 377 23.69 -19.63 31.39
N PRO A 378 24.78 -20.44 31.40
CA PRO A 378 26.13 -20.06 30.99
C PRO A 378 26.22 -19.87 29.47
N ARG A 379 26.79 -18.75 29.06
CA ARG A 379 26.92 -18.38 27.64
C ARG A 379 27.76 -19.38 26.85
N LEU A 380 27.40 -19.55 25.57
CA LEU A 380 28.25 -20.27 24.64
C LEU A 380 29.56 -19.52 24.40
N LYS A 381 30.66 -20.25 24.16
CA LYS A 381 31.95 -19.65 23.82
C LYS A 381 31.94 -18.95 22.46
N GLU A 382 31.20 -19.51 21.51
CA GLU A 382 31.09 -18.97 20.16
C GLU A 382 29.77 -18.21 19.98
N LYS A 383 29.85 -17.08 19.27
CA LYS A 383 28.68 -16.32 18.84
C LYS A 383 28.01 -17.02 17.66
N LEU A 384 26.69 -17.15 17.72
CA LEU A 384 25.88 -17.77 16.67
C LEU A 384 24.91 -16.75 16.06
N SER A 385 24.73 -16.81 14.74
CA SER A 385 23.65 -16.10 14.04
C SER A 385 22.31 -16.81 14.18
N LEU A 386 22.35 -18.13 14.45
CA LEU A 386 21.20 -18.95 14.80
C LEU A 386 21.61 -19.96 15.87
N GLY A 387 21.13 -19.77 17.10
CA GLY A 387 21.21 -20.72 18.20
C GLY A 387 19.82 -21.07 18.75
N LEU A 388 19.76 -22.07 19.63
CA LEU A 388 18.52 -22.56 20.25
C LEU A 388 18.61 -22.50 21.78
N ALA A 389 17.49 -22.18 22.42
CA ALA A 389 17.33 -22.18 23.86
C ALA A 389 15.91 -22.62 24.23
N ARG A 390 15.68 -22.89 25.51
CA ARG A 390 14.34 -23.13 26.05
C ARG A 390 14.17 -22.45 27.40
N VAL A 391 12.94 -22.05 27.70
CA VAL A 391 12.54 -21.29 28.88
C VAL A 391 11.34 -21.96 29.55
N ARG A 392 11.33 -22.04 30.88
CA ARG A 392 10.19 -22.52 31.69
C ARG A 392 9.91 -21.59 32.86
N GLY A 393 8.73 -21.73 33.46
CA GLY A 393 8.26 -20.87 34.54
C GLY A 393 7.52 -19.63 34.03
N ASP A 394 7.10 -18.78 34.96
CA ASP A 394 6.25 -17.62 34.69
C ASP A 394 7.02 -16.32 34.98
N PRO A 395 6.92 -15.29 34.12
CA PRO A 395 7.62 -14.04 34.35
C PRO A 395 7.14 -13.35 35.65
N PRO A 396 8.05 -12.72 36.42
CA PRO A 396 9.45 -12.43 36.08
C PRO A 396 10.43 -13.59 36.36
N GLU A 397 9.97 -14.69 36.97
CA GLU A 397 10.79 -15.79 37.46
C GLU A 397 10.85 -16.93 36.45
N VAL A 398 11.77 -16.80 35.48
CA VAL A 398 11.97 -17.80 34.43
C VAL A 398 13.32 -18.50 34.57
N VAL A 399 13.34 -19.80 34.25
CA VAL A 399 14.56 -20.59 34.11
C VAL A 399 14.78 -20.84 32.62
N ALA A 400 15.97 -20.51 32.13
CA ALA A 400 16.32 -20.64 30.72
C ALA A 400 17.64 -21.40 30.56
N GLU A 401 17.76 -22.16 29.48
CA GLU A 401 18.97 -22.90 29.14
C GLU A 401 19.21 -22.94 27.63
N ASN A 402 20.50 -22.97 27.26
CA ASN A 402 20.91 -23.11 25.87
C ASN A 402 20.79 -24.58 25.44
N VAL A 403 20.21 -24.81 24.26
CA VAL A 403 20.11 -26.14 23.63
C VAL A 403 21.11 -26.21 22.49
N ARG A 404 22.05 -27.15 22.56
CA ARG A 404 23.03 -27.37 21.49
C ARG A 404 22.39 -28.17 20.36
N ALA A 405 22.51 -27.66 19.15
CA ALA A 405 21.92 -28.25 17.95
C ALA A 405 22.85 -28.06 16.74
N PRO A 406 23.97 -28.80 16.64
CA PRO A 406 24.99 -28.58 15.60
C PRO A 406 24.44 -28.60 14.15
N SER A 407 23.36 -29.34 13.89
CA SER A 407 22.69 -29.38 12.58
C SER A 407 21.84 -28.13 12.25
N LEU A 408 21.49 -27.33 13.25
CA LEU A 408 20.77 -26.07 13.09
C LEU A 408 21.73 -24.87 13.16
N GLU A 409 22.68 -24.90 14.09
CA GLU A 409 23.51 -23.76 14.46
C GLU A 409 24.18 -23.09 13.25
N GLN A 410 24.15 -21.75 13.20
CA GLN A 410 24.74 -20.96 12.13
C GLN A 410 25.67 -19.88 12.71
N LYS A 411 26.65 -19.48 11.90
CA LYS A 411 27.59 -18.39 12.19
C LYS A 411 27.35 -17.20 11.26
N GLY A 412 28.05 -16.10 11.49
CA GLY A 412 27.92 -14.84 10.75
C GLY A 412 27.26 -13.75 11.58
N ASP A 413 27.07 -12.58 10.98
CA ASP A 413 26.47 -11.41 11.62
C ASP A 413 25.44 -10.75 10.72
N GLY A 414 24.36 -10.25 11.32
CA GLY A 414 23.34 -9.46 10.63
C GLY A 414 22.74 -10.22 9.44
N ALA A 415 22.73 -9.59 8.27
CA ALA A 415 22.18 -10.17 7.04
C ALA A 415 23.02 -11.33 6.45
N ARG A 416 24.25 -11.56 6.94
CA ARG A 416 25.17 -12.56 6.40
C ARG A 416 24.96 -13.96 6.99
N GLY A 417 24.28 -14.06 8.13
CA GLY A 417 23.94 -15.33 8.78
C GLY A 417 22.44 -15.62 8.66
N LYS A 418 22.08 -16.90 8.49
CA LYS A 418 20.69 -17.33 8.64
C LYS A 418 20.20 -17.03 10.06
N LYS A 419 18.95 -16.60 10.19
CA LYS A 419 18.34 -16.27 11.49
C LYS A 419 16.94 -16.84 11.64
N ALA A 420 16.60 -17.18 12.88
CA ALA A 420 15.25 -17.48 13.37
C ALA A 420 14.19 -16.44 12.97
N SER A 421 13.25 -16.64 12.05
CA SER A 421 12.10 -15.72 11.93
C SER A 421 10.86 -16.24 12.64
N GLY A 422 10.59 -17.54 12.58
CA GLY A 422 9.44 -18.16 13.23
C GLY A 422 9.79 -19.53 13.81
N LEU A 423 9.11 -19.89 14.90
CA LEU A 423 9.21 -21.20 15.54
C LEU A 423 7.80 -21.67 15.92
N LEU A 424 7.53 -22.96 15.73
CA LEU A 424 6.26 -23.60 16.06
C LEU A 424 6.50 -25.05 16.47
N MET A 425 5.78 -25.58 17.46
CA MET A 425 5.66 -27.02 17.66
C MET A 425 4.28 -27.49 17.21
N VAL A 426 4.24 -28.55 16.40
CA VAL A 426 3.00 -29.23 15.98
C VAL A 426 3.24 -30.73 16.10
N ASP A 427 2.37 -31.42 16.83
CA ASP A 427 2.40 -32.87 17.02
C ASP A 427 3.80 -33.42 17.40
N GLY A 428 4.43 -32.76 18.38
CA GLY A 428 5.75 -33.13 18.91
C GLY A 428 6.94 -32.77 18.01
N VAL A 429 6.71 -32.14 16.86
CA VAL A 429 7.75 -31.72 15.92
C VAL A 429 7.92 -30.20 15.97
N LEU A 430 9.16 -29.75 16.23
CA LEU A 430 9.53 -28.34 16.08
C LEU A 430 9.74 -28.00 14.62
N TYR A 431 9.16 -26.89 14.17
CA TYR A 431 9.32 -26.29 12.85
C TYR A 431 9.86 -24.88 12.99
N LEU A 432 10.83 -24.53 12.16
CA LEU A 432 11.53 -23.26 12.17
C LEU A 432 11.58 -22.67 10.77
N TRP A 433 11.18 -21.41 10.65
CA TRP A 433 11.49 -20.60 9.47
C TRP A 433 12.78 -19.84 9.70
N ALA A 434 13.76 -19.99 8.81
CA ALA A 434 14.99 -19.22 8.81
C ALA A 434 14.95 -18.18 7.69
N ARG A 435 15.11 -16.90 8.04
CA ARG A 435 15.40 -15.81 7.09
C ARG A 435 16.88 -15.80 6.71
N ASN A 436 17.24 -14.94 5.75
CA ASN A 436 18.60 -14.79 5.22
C ASN A 436 19.13 -16.08 4.55
N ALA A 437 18.23 -16.90 4.01
CA ALA A 437 18.57 -18.11 3.28
C ALA A 437 18.61 -17.88 1.76
N GLY A 438 18.73 -16.62 1.31
CA GLY A 438 18.35 -16.20 -0.04
C GLY A 438 16.84 -16.05 -0.16
N ASN A 439 16.24 -15.29 0.78
CA ASN A 439 14.83 -15.28 1.23
C ASN A 439 14.64 -16.19 2.47
N ALA A 440 13.77 -17.20 2.47
CA ALA A 440 13.45 -18.02 3.65
C ALA A 440 13.45 -19.54 3.42
N GLN A 441 13.86 -20.31 4.43
CA GLN A 441 13.98 -21.77 4.38
C GLN A 441 13.42 -22.44 5.63
N LEU A 442 12.68 -23.53 5.46
CA LEU A 442 12.10 -24.31 6.55
C LEU A 442 13.13 -25.30 7.12
N ALA A 443 13.09 -25.54 8.42
CA ALA A 443 13.76 -26.64 9.09
C ALA A 443 12.83 -27.28 10.13
N TRP A 444 13.08 -28.54 10.49
CA TRP A 444 12.30 -29.22 11.53
C TRP A 444 13.13 -30.18 12.39
N SER A 445 12.66 -30.45 13.60
CA SER A 445 13.25 -31.39 14.56
C SER A 445 12.15 -32.21 15.25
N ALA A 446 12.27 -33.53 15.20
CA ALA A 446 11.36 -34.47 15.85
C ALA A 446 11.87 -34.95 17.22
N ASP A 447 13.00 -34.40 17.69
CA ASP A 447 13.65 -34.78 18.95
C ASP A 447 13.92 -33.55 19.83
N ARG A 448 12.91 -32.67 19.90
CA ARG A 448 12.90 -31.47 20.75
C ARG A 448 14.13 -30.58 20.55
N GLY A 449 14.55 -30.44 19.30
CA GLY A 449 15.56 -29.49 18.88
C GLY A 449 16.99 -30.03 18.89
N ALA A 450 17.21 -31.30 19.21
CA ALA A 450 18.56 -31.87 19.24
C ALA A 450 19.15 -32.05 17.83
N ARG A 451 18.35 -32.54 16.88
CA ARG A 451 18.73 -32.71 15.47
C ARG A 451 17.69 -32.08 14.55
N TRP A 452 18.20 -31.40 13.52
CA TRP A 452 17.39 -30.62 12.59
C TRP A 452 17.63 -31.07 11.16
N THR A 453 16.55 -31.13 10.39
CA THR A 453 16.56 -31.35 8.95
C THR A 453 16.12 -30.07 8.27
N TRP A 454 16.87 -29.64 7.25
CA TRP A 454 16.52 -28.48 6.43
C TRP A 454 15.73 -28.94 5.21
N ALA A 455 14.70 -28.18 4.84
CA ALA A 455 14.04 -28.35 3.55
C ALA A 455 15.05 -28.18 2.41
N ASP A 456 14.93 -28.99 1.36
CA ASP A 456 15.69 -28.86 0.13
C ASP A 456 15.19 -27.71 -0.76
N TRP A 457 14.05 -27.12 -0.41
CA TRP A 457 13.43 -25.97 -1.07
C TRP A 457 13.42 -24.70 -0.21
N LYS A 458 13.14 -23.57 -0.85
CA LYS A 458 13.05 -22.23 -0.23
C LYS A 458 11.85 -21.47 -0.77
N LEU A 459 11.35 -20.52 0.02
CA LEU A 459 10.55 -19.43 -0.55
C LEU A 459 11.49 -18.47 -1.27
N THR A 460 11.08 -17.95 -2.43
CA THR A 460 11.90 -17.06 -3.26
C THR A 460 11.19 -15.77 -3.68
N THR A 461 9.92 -15.62 -3.31
CA THR A 461 9.08 -14.47 -3.66
C THR A 461 8.23 -14.11 -2.44
N SER A 462 8.20 -12.83 -2.07
CA SER A 462 7.62 -12.35 -0.82
C SER A 462 8.23 -13.08 0.38
N PHE A 463 7.52 -13.16 1.51
CA PHE A 463 7.85 -14.01 2.66
C PHE A 463 9.31 -13.96 3.13
N GLY A 464 9.98 -12.81 3.03
CA GLY A 464 11.39 -12.64 3.40
C GLY A 464 11.67 -12.76 4.90
N CYS A 465 10.64 -12.72 5.74
CA CYS A 465 10.72 -12.99 7.17
C CYS A 465 9.43 -13.69 7.65
N PRO A 466 9.24 -14.99 7.33
CA PRO A 466 8.00 -15.69 7.64
C PRO A 466 7.94 -16.07 9.11
N THR A 467 6.79 -15.86 9.75
CA THR A 467 6.54 -16.22 11.16
C THR A 467 5.25 -17.02 11.28
N PHE A 468 5.23 -17.99 12.19
CA PHE A 468 4.08 -18.86 12.40
C PHE A 468 3.02 -18.16 13.26
N LEU A 469 1.75 -18.42 12.94
CA LEU A 469 0.68 -18.26 13.92
C LEU A 469 0.88 -19.27 15.05
N ASN A 470 1.06 -18.83 16.28
CA ASN A 470 1.12 -19.72 17.45
C ASN A 470 -0.26 -19.90 18.12
N PHE A 471 -0.53 -21.12 18.55
CA PHE A 471 -1.66 -21.49 19.41
C PHE A 471 -1.14 -21.97 20.77
N GLY A 472 -1.93 -22.74 21.53
CA GLY A 472 -1.53 -23.29 22.82
C GLY A 472 -0.39 -24.32 22.72
N ARG A 473 -0.21 -25.06 23.81
CA ARG A 473 0.82 -26.09 23.95
C ARG A 473 0.77 -27.07 22.78
N ASN A 474 1.90 -27.30 22.11
CA ASN A 474 1.99 -28.24 20.98
C ASN A 474 0.92 -27.97 19.90
N TYR A 475 0.63 -26.68 19.62
CA TYR A 475 -0.42 -26.23 18.70
C TYR A 475 -1.86 -26.49 19.15
N GLU A 476 -2.09 -26.86 20.40
CA GLU A 476 -3.44 -27.10 20.93
C GLU A 476 -4.34 -25.85 20.80
N GLY A 477 -5.60 -26.10 20.43
CA GLY A 477 -6.58 -25.03 20.19
C GLY A 477 -6.48 -24.41 18.80
N ALA A 478 -5.67 -24.98 17.89
CA ALA A 478 -5.71 -24.64 16.48
C ALA A 478 -7.14 -24.71 15.94
N ARG A 479 -7.52 -23.69 15.16
CA ARG A 479 -8.90 -23.54 14.67
C ARG A 479 -9.31 -24.59 13.63
N ASP A 480 -8.33 -25.17 12.95
CA ASP A 480 -8.46 -26.11 11.84
C ASP A 480 -7.13 -26.86 11.64
N GLU A 481 -7.10 -27.77 10.67
CA GLU A 481 -5.95 -28.64 10.37
C GLU A 481 -4.82 -27.93 9.59
N PHE A 482 -4.79 -26.59 9.59
CA PHE A 482 -3.76 -25.81 8.90
C PHE A 482 -2.80 -25.12 9.88
N VAL A 483 -1.56 -24.96 9.42
CA VAL A 483 -0.62 -24.00 9.99
C VAL A 483 -0.60 -22.76 9.13
N TYR A 484 -0.66 -21.60 9.78
CA TYR A 484 -0.63 -20.29 9.12
C TYR A 484 0.72 -19.61 9.30
N VAL A 485 1.18 -18.92 8.25
CA VAL A 485 2.45 -18.18 8.21
C VAL A 485 2.20 -16.77 7.68
N TYR A 486 2.69 -15.76 8.41
CA TYR A 486 2.62 -14.35 8.03
C TYR A 486 4.00 -13.84 7.61
N SER A 487 4.02 -12.84 6.75
CA SER A 487 5.23 -12.06 6.47
C SER A 487 4.89 -10.71 5.85
N GLN A 488 5.82 -9.76 5.92
CA GLN A 488 5.75 -8.57 5.09
C GLN A 488 5.94 -8.96 3.63
N ASP A 489 5.29 -8.24 2.73
CA ASP A 489 5.32 -8.54 1.30
C ASP A 489 6.60 -8.06 0.62
N ALA A 490 7.74 -8.62 1.03
CA ALA A 490 9.06 -8.33 0.51
C ALA A 490 9.92 -9.60 0.54
N ASP A 491 10.95 -9.66 -0.33
CA ASP A 491 11.85 -10.81 -0.43
C ASP A 491 12.92 -10.85 0.68
N SER A 492 12.95 -9.80 1.52
CA SER A 492 13.98 -9.59 2.54
C SER A 492 13.39 -9.18 3.88
N ALA A 493 13.99 -9.68 4.96
CA ALA A 493 13.66 -9.30 6.33
C ALA A 493 14.05 -7.86 6.72
N TYR A 494 14.71 -7.13 5.82
CA TYR A 494 15.23 -5.78 6.04
C TYR A 494 14.51 -4.72 5.20
N GLN A 495 13.49 -5.12 4.45
CA GLN A 495 12.69 -4.22 3.63
C GLN A 495 11.31 -4.07 4.27
N ARG A 496 10.89 -2.81 4.44
CA ARG A 496 9.49 -2.51 4.74
C ARG A 496 8.66 -2.75 3.49
N ALA A 497 7.47 -3.28 3.69
CA ALA A 497 6.47 -3.45 2.64
C ALA A 497 5.25 -2.56 2.92
N ASP A 498 4.34 -2.52 1.94
CA ASP A 498 3.05 -1.87 2.11
C ASP A 498 1.96 -2.82 2.63
N ARG A 499 2.25 -4.13 2.61
CA ARG A 499 1.29 -5.21 2.83
C ARG A 499 1.90 -6.30 3.71
N MET A 500 1.07 -6.93 4.54
CA MET A 500 1.34 -8.24 5.12
C MET A 500 0.58 -9.31 4.35
N VAL A 501 1.24 -10.42 4.07
CA VAL A 501 0.71 -11.57 3.35
C VAL A 501 0.57 -12.77 4.28
N LEU A 502 -0.27 -13.72 3.88
CA LEU A 502 -0.59 -14.94 4.63
C LEU A 502 -0.46 -16.16 3.72
N ALA A 503 0.16 -17.22 4.24
CA ALA A 503 0.19 -18.55 3.64
C ALA A 503 -0.31 -19.59 4.65
N ARG A 504 -0.71 -20.76 4.16
CA ARG A 504 -0.98 -21.91 5.01
C ARG A 504 -0.61 -23.23 4.34
N ALA A 505 -0.42 -24.26 5.15
CA ALA A 505 -0.28 -25.64 4.71
C ALA A 505 -0.94 -26.59 5.73
N PRO A 506 -1.44 -27.77 5.29
CA PRO A 506 -1.91 -28.80 6.21
C PRO A 506 -0.82 -29.18 7.23
N GLN A 507 -1.22 -29.40 8.48
CA GLN A 507 -0.31 -29.68 9.61
C GLN A 507 0.60 -30.89 9.35
N ASP A 508 0.11 -31.91 8.65
CA ASP A 508 0.82 -33.14 8.30
C ASP A 508 1.74 -33.00 7.06
N ARG A 509 1.62 -31.90 6.31
CA ARG A 509 2.32 -31.68 5.02
C ARG A 509 3.20 -30.43 4.99
N LEU A 510 3.58 -29.89 6.14
CA LEU A 510 4.40 -28.67 6.24
C LEU A 510 5.74 -28.76 5.50
N ARG A 511 6.29 -29.97 5.39
CA ARG A 511 7.58 -30.25 4.76
C ARG A 511 7.53 -30.19 3.23
N GLU A 512 6.33 -30.24 2.64
CA GLU A 512 6.12 -30.29 1.20
C GLU A 512 5.84 -28.90 0.62
N GLN A 513 6.72 -28.36 -0.23
CA GLN A 513 6.52 -27.04 -0.83
C GLN A 513 5.16 -26.92 -1.55
N ALA A 514 4.74 -27.97 -2.26
CA ALA A 514 3.52 -27.98 -3.05
C ALA A 514 2.21 -28.01 -2.22
N ALA A 515 2.31 -28.24 -0.91
CA ALA A 515 1.18 -28.20 0.01
C ALA A 515 0.83 -26.78 0.48
N TRP A 516 1.75 -25.83 0.29
CA TRP A 516 1.54 -24.44 0.68
C TRP A 516 0.62 -23.71 -0.29
N GLU A 517 -0.31 -22.95 0.26
CA GLU A 517 -1.17 -22.04 -0.48
C GLU A 517 -1.16 -20.63 0.14
N PHE A 518 -1.43 -19.63 -0.69
CA PHE A 518 -1.31 -18.22 -0.36
C PHE A 518 -2.68 -17.57 -0.35
N PHE A 519 -2.95 -16.73 0.63
CA PHE A 519 -4.16 -15.94 0.68
C PHE A 519 -4.19 -15.00 -0.53
N GLN A 520 -5.27 -15.00 -1.29
CA GLN A 520 -5.46 -14.14 -2.47
C GLN A 520 -6.36 -12.94 -2.19
N ARG A 521 -7.52 -13.19 -1.59
CA ARG A 521 -8.54 -12.17 -1.28
C ARG A 521 -9.61 -12.77 -0.38
N LEU A 522 -10.51 -11.93 0.11
CA LEU A 522 -11.81 -12.39 0.60
C LEU A 522 -12.82 -12.43 -0.55
N ASP A 523 -13.62 -13.48 -0.57
CA ASP A 523 -14.90 -13.52 -1.27
C ASP A 523 -16.01 -13.21 -0.26
N GLY A 524 -16.78 -12.15 -0.53
CA GLY A 524 -17.67 -11.56 0.46
C GLY A 524 -16.94 -11.12 1.76
N PRO A 525 -17.66 -11.02 2.90
CA PRO A 525 -17.11 -10.45 4.12
C PRO A 525 -16.18 -11.38 4.92
N ARG A 526 -16.17 -12.71 4.66
CA ARG A 526 -15.45 -13.67 5.53
C ARG A 526 -14.83 -14.89 4.86
N GLN A 527 -15.06 -15.15 3.57
CA GLN A 527 -14.56 -16.39 2.95
C GLN A 527 -13.19 -16.16 2.31
N PRO A 528 -12.10 -16.76 2.82
CA PRO A 528 -10.79 -16.59 2.20
C PRO A 528 -10.69 -17.41 0.91
N VAL A 529 -10.17 -16.77 -0.13
CA VAL A 529 -9.77 -17.44 -1.38
C VAL A 529 -8.27 -17.67 -1.33
N TRP A 530 -7.87 -18.92 -1.58
CA TRP A 530 -6.48 -19.34 -1.59
C TRP A 530 -6.01 -19.65 -3.02
N THR A 531 -4.72 -19.48 -3.27
CA THR A 531 -4.06 -19.74 -4.55
C THR A 531 -2.76 -20.50 -4.33
N LYS A 532 -2.42 -21.42 -5.23
CA LYS A 532 -1.09 -22.06 -5.25
C LYS A 532 -0.01 -21.19 -5.89
N ASP A 533 -0.43 -20.18 -6.66
CA ASP A 533 0.46 -19.23 -7.31
C ASP A 533 0.74 -18.03 -6.39
N VAL A 534 1.96 -17.94 -5.87
CA VAL A 534 2.44 -16.87 -4.98
C VAL A 534 2.34 -15.48 -5.63
N THR A 535 2.40 -15.37 -6.96
CA THR A 535 2.30 -14.07 -7.64
C THR A 535 0.91 -13.45 -7.53
N ARG A 536 -0.09 -14.28 -7.23
CA ARG A 536 -1.50 -13.90 -7.07
C ARG A 536 -1.91 -13.64 -5.62
N ARG A 537 -0.97 -13.66 -4.68
CA ARG A 537 -1.23 -13.40 -3.25
C ARG A 537 -1.80 -11.99 -3.03
N GLY A 538 -2.72 -11.88 -2.08
CA GLY A 538 -3.27 -10.63 -1.58
C GLY A 538 -2.74 -10.29 -0.20
N ALA A 539 -3.24 -9.18 0.35
CA ALA A 539 -2.87 -8.70 1.67
C ALA A 539 -3.92 -9.08 2.71
N VAL A 540 -3.48 -9.46 3.90
CA VAL A 540 -4.33 -9.56 5.09
C VAL A 540 -4.32 -8.26 5.89
N LEU A 541 -3.24 -7.49 5.82
CA LEU A 541 -3.12 -6.14 6.38
C LEU A 541 -2.41 -5.25 5.37
N THR A 542 -2.93 -4.03 5.16
CA THR A 542 -2.27 -3.02 4.31
C THR A 542 -1.92 -1.82 5.18
N SER A 543 -0.63 -1.52 5.26
CA SER A 543 -0.07 -0.37 5.98
C SER A 543 1.14 0.14 5.20
N PRO A 544 0.92 1.07 4.24
CA PRO A 544 1.95 1.51 3.31
C PRO A 544 3.24 1.94 3.99
N GLY A 545 4.37 1.38 3.55
CA GLY A 545 5.71 1.66 4.07
C GLY A 545 5.94 1.27 5.53
N ARG A 546 5.00 0.57 6.17
CA ARG A 546 5.00 0.28 7.61
C ARG A 546 4.92 -1.21 7.94
N CYS A 547 4.69 -2.08 6.96
CA CYS A 547 4.67 -3.53 7.18
C CYS A 547 6.09 -4.08 7.33
N TYR A 548 6.36 -4.75 8.44
CA TYR A 548 7.70 -5.25 8.79
C TYR A 548 7.61 -6.53 9.63
N ARG A 549 8.66 -6.85 10.38
CA ARG A 549 8.77 -8.07 11.18
C ARG A 549 7.64 -8.14 12.21
N SER A 550 7.08 -9.34 12.34
CA SER A 550 5.88 -9.56 13.14
C SER A 550 5.76 -10.97 13.67
N SER A 551 4.87 -11.13 14.64
CA SER A 551 4.44 -12.43 15.15
C SER A 551 2.95 -12.39 15.46
N VAL A 552 2.27 -13.53 15.30
CA VAL A 552 0.84 -13.66 15.62
C VAL A 552 0.64 -14.83 16.58
N SER A 553 -0.17 -14.61 17.61
CA SER A 553 -0.55 -15.63 18.59
C SER A 553 -2.06 -15.60 18.81
N TYR A 554 -2.68 -16.76 18.99
CA TYR A 554 -4.09 -16.82 19.37
C TYR A 554 -4.25 -16.63 20.88
N ASN A 555 -5.06 -15.63 21.27
CA ASN A 555 -5.48 -15.41 22.65
C ASN A 555 -6.86 -16.04 22.84
N ALA A 556 -6.89 -17.22 23.46
CA ALA A 556 -8.11 -17.99 23.66
C ALA A 556 -9.10 -17.31 24.62
N GLY A 557 -8.63 -16.56 25.62
CA GLY A 557 -9.46 -15.91 26.63
C GLY A 557 -10.37 -14.83 26.05
N VAL A 558 -9.86 -14.05 25.09
CA VAL A 558 -10.66 -13.03 24.37
C VAL A 558 -11.12 -13.48 22.97
N ARG A 559 -10.73 -14.69 22.53
CA ARG A 559 -11.02 -15.27 21.21
C ARG A 559 -10.57 -14.38 20.05
N ARG A 560 -9.34 -13.87 20.15
CA ARG A 560 -8.73 -13.00 19.14
C ARG A 560 -7.35 -13.50 18.75
N TYR A 561 -7.02 -13.35 17.48
CA TYR A 561 -5.64 -13.41 17.01
C TYR A 561 -4.97 -12.10 17.37
N LEU A 562 -3.92 -12.12 18.18
CA LEU A 562 -3.12 -10.95 18.52
C LEU A 562 -1.87 -10.93 17.64
N TRP A 563 -1.73 -9.85 16.88
CA TRP A 563 -0.59 -9.61 16.01
C TRP A 563 0.26 -8.49 16.61
N VAL A 564 1.55 -8.74 16.82
CA VAL A 564 2.51 -7.70 17.17
C VAL A 564 3.49 -7.47 16.02
N GLN A 565 3.73 -6.21 15.69
CA GLN A 565 4.62 -5.78 14.63
C GLN A 565 5.63 -4.75 15.15
N THR A 566 6.91 -4.97 14.84
CA THR A 566 7.98 -4.00 15.13
C THR A 566 8.28 -3.13 13.92
N GLY A 567 9.12 -2.11 14.08
CA GLY A 567 9.64 -1.32 12.96
C GLY A 567 8.68 -0.24 12.44
N LEU A 568 7.77 0.24 13.29
CA LEU A 568 7.15 1.56 13.10
C LEU A 568 8.20 2.66 13.40
N GLY A 569 7.96 3.90 12.96
CA GLY A 569 8.95 5.00 13.10
C GLY A 569 10.09 4.96 12.08
N GLU A 570 11.19 5.66 12.32
CA GLU A 570 12.36 5.67 11.41
C GLU A 570 13.33 4.51 11.71
N ASP A 571 13.75 4.41 12.97
CA ASP A 571 14.56 3.28 13.47
C ASP A 571 13.67 2.05 13.70
N THR A 572 14.24 0.87 13.46
CA THR A 572 13.53 -0.41 13.58
C THR A 572 14.04 -1.28 14.72
N ARG A 573 15.07 -0.83 15.45
CA ARG A 573 15.81 -1.64 16.42
C ARG A 573 15.96 -0.95 17.77
N PHE A 574 16.72 0.16 17.84
CA PHE A 574 17.13 0.77 19.11
C PHE A 574 16.19 1.89 19.56
N SER A 575 15.68 2.62 18.58
CA SER A 575 14.55 3.53 18.69
C SER A 575 13.46 3.11 17.70
N GLY A 576 12.27 3.70 17.79
CA GLY A 576 11.16 3.39 16.91
C GLY A 576 9.95 2.79 17.61
N GLY A 577 9.07 2.21 16.82
CA GLY A 577 7.69 1.98 17.20
C GLY A 577 7.23 0.53 17.17
N LEU A 578 6.10 0.29 17.84
CA LEU A 578 5.42 -0.99 17.97
C LEU A 578 3.94 -0.83 17.60
N ALA A 579 3.38 -1.84 16.94
CA ALA A 579 1.94 -1.96 16.77
C ALA A 579 1.42 -3.30 17.28
N VAL A 580 0.22 -3.28 17.84
CA VAL A 580 -0.57 -4.45 18.21
C VAL A 580 -1.91 -4.36 17.49
N TYR A 581 -2.23 -5.42 16.75
CA TYR A 581 -3.51 -5.59 16.07
C TYR A 581 -4.23 -6.82 16.62
N ASP A 582 -5.53 -6.87 16.38
CA ASP A 582 -6.33 -8.05 16.67
C ASP A 582 -7.31 -8.39 15.53
N ALA A 583 -7.69 -9.65 15.42
CA ALA A 583 -8.65 -10.12 14.42
C ALA A 583 -9.52 -11.28 14.93
N PRO A 584 -10.73 -11.47 14.36
CA PRO A 584 -11.56 -12.64 14.65
C PRO A 584 -11.11 -13.88 13.88
N GLU A 585 -10.36 -13.71 12.79
CA GLU A 585 -9.89 -14.78 11.90
C GLU A 585 -8.41 -14.54 11.53
N PRO A 586 -7.64 -15.57 11.13
CA PRO A 586 -6.25 -15.41 10.71
C PRO A 586 -6.06 -14.41 9.54
N TRP A 587 -7.06 -14.29 8.67
CA TRP A 587 -7.04 -13.37 7.53
C TRP A 587 -7.71 -12.02 7.82
N GLY A 588 -8.08 -11.72 9.07
CA GLY A 588 -8.72 -10.47 9.45
C GLY A 588 -10.25 -10.52 9.53
N PRO A 589 -10.94 -9.37 9.48
CA PRO A 589 -10.37 -8.03 9.39
C PRO A 589 -9.52 -7.71 10.62
N TRP A 590 -8.33 -7.15 10.37
CA TRP A 590 -7.42 -6.69 11.42
C TRP A 590 -7.81 -5.30 11.91
N THR A 591 -7.87 -5.15 13.22
CA THR A 591 -8.15 -3.90 13.92
C THR A 591 -6.96 -3.50 14.79
N THR A 592 -6.76 -2.20 14.99
CA THR A 592 -5.68 -1.65 15.81
C THR A 592 -6.07 -1.68 17.27
N VAL A 593 -5.23 -2.30 18.09
CA VAL A 593 -5.29 -2.22 19.56
C VAL A 593 -4.32 -1.14 20.07
N PHE A 594 -3.14 -1.06 19.44
CA PHE A 594 -2.09 -0.12 19.81
C PHE A 594 -1.22 0.18 18.59
N ALA A 595 -0.79 1.43 18.45
CA ALA A 595 0.23 1.80 17.49
C ALA A 595 0.97 3.04 17.99
N SER A 596 2.30 2.96 18.07
CA SER A 596 3.16 4.12 18.27
C SER A 596 4.33 4.06 17.31
N ASP A 597 4.69 5.19 16.70
CA ASP A 597 5.91 5.33 15.89
C ASP A 597 7.17 5.53 16.76
N ALA A 598 6.98 5.86 18.03
CA ALA A 598 8.03 5.94 19.05
C ALA A 598 7.50 5.28 20.33
N TRP A 599 7.79 4.00 20.50
CA TRP A 599 7.49 3.31 21.75
C TRP A 599 8.50 3.76 22.83
N ASP A 600 8.14 3.60 24.10
CA ASP A 600 8.94 4.10 25.23
C ASP A 600 10.25 3.31 25.43
N VAL A 601 10.45 2.22 24.69
CA VAL A 601 11.71 1.49 24.55
C VAL A 601 11.88 0.99 23.11
N GLY A 602 13.13 0.73 22.69
CA GLY A 602 13.40 0.09 21.41
C GLY A 602 12.80 -1.32 21.33
N PRO A 603 11.97 -1.64 20.32
CA PRO A 603 11.32 -2.96 20.22
C PRO A 603 12.27 -4.07 19.74
N GLY A 604 13.40 -3.72 19.13
CA GLY A 604 14.37 -4.67 18.60
C GLY A 604 13.90 -5.43 17.34
N GLU A 605 14.67 -6.47 17.00
CA GLU A 605 14.48 -7.32 15.83
C GLU A 605 13.18 -8.15 15.84
N THR A 606 12.68 -8.56 17.01
CA THR A 606 11.51 -9.45 17.15
C THR A 606 10.64 -9.06 18.34
N ALA A 607 9.33 -9.31 18.23
CA ALA A 607 8.37 -9.22 19.32
C ALA A 607 7.29 -10.29 19.15
N SER A 608 6.83 -10.89 20.25
CA SER A 608 5.73 -11.89 20.25
C SER A 608 5.04 -11.95 21.63
N PHE A 609 3.80 -12.45 21.63
CA PHE A 609 3.08 -12.82 22.86
C PHE A 609 3.06 -14.35 22.98
N PRO A 610 3.94 -14.98 23.77
CA PRO A 610 3.92 -16.44 23.93
C PRO A 610 2.61 -16.87 24.58
N THR A 611 1.92 -17.83 23.96
CA THR A 611 0.58 -18.27 24.41
C THR A 611 0.58 -18.89 25.81
N ARG A 612 1.71 -19.50 26.23
CA ARG A 612 1.92 -19.97 27.61
C ARG A 612 1.81 -18.85 28.65
N TRP A 613 2.16 -17.62 28.28
CA TRP A 613 2.16 -16.45 29.17
C TRP A 613 0.99 -15.50 28.89
N ILE A 614 -0.10 -16.03 28.34
CA ILE A 614 -1.40 -15.36 28.28
C ILE A 614 -2.26 -15.95 29.39
N SER A 615 -2.81 -15.11 30.27
CA SER A 615 -3.70 -15.56 31.33
C SER A 615 -4.95 -16.25 30.78
N PRO A 616 -5.62 -17.13 31.55
CA PRO A 616 -6.81 -17.82 31.08
C PRO A 616 -7.96 -16.90 30.59
N ASP A 617 -8.10 -15.73 31.20
CA ASP A 617 -9.07 -14.70 30.79
C ASP A 617 -8.62 -13.88 29.56
N GLY A 618 -7.37 -14.06 29.13
CA GLY A 618 -6.77 -13.35 28.01
C GLY A 618 -6.37 -11.91 28.28
N CYS A 619 -6.57 -11.41 29.50
CA CYS A 619 -6.40 -9.99 29.82
C CYS A 619 -5.00 -9.63 30.31
N THR A 620 -4.25 -10.56 30.91
CA THR A 620 -2.84 -10.38 31.27
C THR A 620 -1.96 -11.16 30.31
N LEU A 621 -0.98 -10.49 29.71
CA LEU A 621 -0.05 -11.07 28.75
C LEU A 621 1.35 -10.55 28.99
N TYR A 622 2.34 -11.30 28.52
CA TYR A 622 3.74 -10.88 28.53
C TYR A 622 4.28 -10.80 27.11
N LEU A 623 4.78 -9.63 26.75
CA LEU A 623 5.50 -9.42 25.50
C LEU A 623 6.92 -9.92 25.67
N VAL A 624 7.36 -10.82 24.78
CA VAL A 624 8.77 -11.14 24.60
C VAL A 624 9.27 -10.40 23.38
N PHE A 625 10.34 -9.63 23.55
CA PHE A 625 10.93 -8.84 22.47
C PHE A 625 12.45 -8.76 22.63
N SER A 626 13.14 -8.27 21.60
CA SER A 626 14.61 -8.25 21.57
C SER A 626 15.21 -6.85 21.75
N GLY A 627 14.53 -5.95 22.45
CA GLY A 627 15.03 -4.60 22.71
C GLY A 627 16.34 -4.64 23.51
N GLU A 628 17.26 -3.71 23.25
CA GLU A 628 18.62 -3.69 23.85
C GLU A 628 19.41 -5.00 23.64
N ASP A 629 19.14 -5.75 22.58
CA ASP A 629 19.77 -7.04 22.27
C ASP A 629 19.75 -8.01 23.48
N CYS A 630 18.57 -8.14 24.09
CA CYS A 630 18.31 -9.03 25.21
C CYS A 630 17.11 -9.93 24.92
N PHE A 631 16.97 -11.02 25.67
CA PHE A 631 15.66 -11.63 25.92
C PHE A 631 14.90 -10.72 26.90
N SER A 632 13.99 -9.90 26.38
CA SER A 632 13.24 -8.92 27.16
C SER A 632 11.81 -9.37 27.36
N VAL A 633 11.33 -9.31 28.61
CA VAL A 633 9.95 -9.65 28.95
C VAL A 633 9.28 -8.45 29.62
N ARG A 634 8.13 -8.02 29.09
CA ARG A 634 7.34 -6.92 29.62
C ARG A 634 5.89 -7.34 29.81
N ARG A 635 5.35 -7.10 31.01
CA ARG A 635 3.93 -7.34 31.29
C ARG A 635 3.06 -6.30 30.56
N ALA A 636 1.92 -6.75 30.06
CA ALA A 636 0.87 -5.94 29.49
C ALA A 636 -0.51 -6.38 30.01
N THR A 637 -1.48 -5.48 30.00
CA THR A 637 -2.86 -5.76 30.37
C THR A 637 -3.80 -5.21 29.30
N LEU A 638 -4.67 -6.05 28.75
CA LEU A 638 -5.74 -5.63 27.86
C LEU A 638 -6.91 -5.12 28.69
N LYS A 639 -7.45 -3.95 28.32
CA LYS A 639 -8.78 -3.53 28.75
C LYS A 639 -9.75 -3.81 27.62
N LEU A 640 -10.81 -4.55 27.93
CA LEU A 640 -11.86 -4.88 26.98
C LEU A 640 -12.86 -3.70 26.89
N GLN A 641 -13.69 -3.72 25.84
CA GLN A 641 -14.74 -2.71 25.60
C GLN A 641 -15.84 -2.73 26.65
#